data_AF-A0A969P606-F1
#
_entry.id   AF-A0A969P606-F1
#
_cell.length_a   1.000
_cell.length_b   1.000
_cell.length_c   1.000
_cell.angle_alpha   90.00
_cell.angle_beta   90.00
_cell.angle_gamma   90.00
#
_symmetry.space_group_name_H-M   'P 1'
#
loop_
_entity.id
_entity.type
_entity.pdbx_description
1 polymer ?
#
loop_
_entity_poly.entity_id
_entity_poly.type
_entity_poly.pdbx_seq_one_letter_code
_entity_poly.pdbx_strand_id
1 'polypeptide(L)'
;MIISTGILEVSSGGQLRAETRGQADAGSVFINARDRVSFAGSSPDGKLSNAFSGVGVGGIGDGGDVIISTGILEVYDGARLRAETNGQGDAGNVIIDARDSVVFRGTGADSQFASAAFSNVETGAIGNGGDVRIFTGRLEVSDGAQLQAQTEGTGNAGNVIIKADRVSFSGISTVGRRFRSAAFSNVEQTGRGQGGNVDITTGTLSVTNGALLSANLFGQGAAGNVIIKASDFVIFRGTGADSRFGSTAASNVEGDKAIGNGGDVRISTGRLEVSGGAQLQAQTEGTGNAGNVIIDARDFVIFRGTSADGRFLSTAFSSVLGTGAKGDGGDVRISTGILEVSNGARLRADTEGQGDAGNIVITARDHVFFRGISTDGRFRSGAYVTVGRNSGGQGGNLDITTGSLSITNGAILSASSSGSGDGGNIDITARSVRLDRGFITTATNSSDGGNITFNVRGVLSLRRGSFISTEAGTAQAGGNGGNIRIDTSFLVTAPLENNDILANAFNGNGGNVTINAQGIYWFTLRSRDDLVRLLGTTDPVQLNPRRLPTNDISAISRNNPSLNGIVTLNTPDVDPNRGLVPLPVTLIDPSQQIDRRCQPGSAQSRGSFVLTGRGGVASSPTDPLQSEEGLAEWILVEEGKTEEERQKREEGRETSRSASPAEITEATHWIQEADGTIVLVAHSPTATPIYAWWNVGCQADESKP
;
A
#
# COMPACT_ATOMS: atom_id res chain seq x y z
N MET A 1 -27.16 41.66 4.72
CA MET A 1 -27.36 41.66 6.19
C MET A 1 -26.01 41.71 6.87
N ILE A 2 -25.80 42.54 7.89
CA ILE A 2 -24.52 42.64 8.61
C ILE A 2 -24.80 42.51 10.11
N ILE A 3 -24.09 41.60 10.79
CA ILE A 3 -24.17 41.38 12.24
C ILE A 3 -22.77 41.57 12.83
N SER A 4 -22.66 42.35 13.90
CA SER A 4 -21.41 42.55 14.63
C SER A 4 -21.66 42.40 16.13
N THR A 5 -20.98 41.45 16.78
CA THR A 5 -21.22 41.07 18.18
C THR A 5 -19.98 40.44 18.84
N GLY A 6 -20.01 40.19 20.15
CA GLY A 6 -19.04 39.32 20.80
C GLY A 6 -19.32 37.84 20.52
N ILE A 7 -20.57 37.44 20.75
CA ILE A 7 -21.07 36.08 20.58
C ILE A 7 -22.37 36.13 19.76
N LEU A 8 -22.53 35.21 18.82
CA LEU A 8 -23.77 34.97 18.09
C LEU A 8 -24.21 33.52 18.27
N GLU A 9 -25.47 33.31 18.67
CA GLU A 9 -26.09 32.00 18.72
C GLU A 9 -27.38 32.01 17.89
N VAL A 10 -27.47 31.08 16.95
CA VAL A 10 -28.65 30.86 16.11
C VAL A 10 -29.12 29.44 16.35
N SER A 11 -30.14 29.29 17.19
CA SER A 11 -30.66 28.00 17.62
C SER A 11 -32.16 27.88 17.37
N SER A 12 -32.69 26.66 17.55
CA SER A 12 -34.14 26.40 17.59
C SER A 12 -34.89 26.88 16.34
N GLY A 13 -34.27 26.76 15.17
CA GLY A 13 -34.84 27.14 13.87
C GLY A 13 -34.67 28.62 13.51
N GLY A 14 -33.77 29.35 14.18
CA GLY A 14 -33.43 30.74 13.83
C GLY A 14 -32.83 30.86 12.42
N GLN A 15 -33.23 31.88 11.66
CA GLN A 15 -32.79 32.04 10.26
C GLN A 15 -32.25 33.44 9.98
N LEU A 16 -31.04 33.51 9.42
CA LEU A 16 -30.44 34.71 8.87
C LEU A 16 -30.53 34.62 7.34
N ARG A 17 -31.49 35.30 6.73
CA ARG A 17 -31.86 35.08 5.32
C ARG A 17 -31.67 36.32 4.46
N ALA A 18 -31.08 36.15 3.28
CA ALA A 18 -31.00 37.14 2.22
C ALA A 18 -31.16 36.46 0.84
N GLU A 19 -32.40 36.37 0.35
CA GLU A 19 -32.74 35.62 -0.88
C GLU A 19 -33.33 36.56 -1.94
N THR A 20 -33.08 36.25 -3.22
CA THR A 20 -33.82 36.83 -4.35
C THR A 20 -34.74 35.78 -4.99
N ARG A 21 -35.97 36.18 -5.34
CA ARG A 21 -36.89 35.42 -6.21
C ARG A 21 -37.34 36.22 -7.43
N GLY A 22 -36.78 37.41 -7.59
CA GLY A 22 -37.08 38.34 -8.68
C GLY A 22 -35.97 38.34 -9.72
N GLN A 23 -35.88 39.43 -10.49
CA GLN A 23 -34.82 39.66 -11.47
C GLN A 23 -33.75 40.61 -10.90
N ALA A 24 -33.02 40.16 -9.89
CA ALA A 24 -31.96 40.90 -9.21
C ALA A 24 -31.11 39.95 -8.37
N ASP A 25 -29.87 40.33 -8.09
CA ASP A 25 -28.96 39.56 -7.25
C ASP A 25 -29.43 39.47 -5.80
N ALA A 26 -29.10 38.37 -5.13
CA ALA A 26 -29.37 38.19 -3.71
C ALA A 26 -28.36 38.96 -2.86
N GLY A 27 -28.82 39.49 -1.73
CA GLY A 27 -27.93 40.13 -0.76
C GLY A 27 -27.10 39.10 0.02
N SER A 28 -25.92 39.47 0.49
CA SER A 28 -25.06 38.61 1.30
C SER A 28 -25.40 38.66 2.81
N VAL A 29 -24.97 37.64 3.55
CA VAL A 29 -25.02 37.58 5.02
C VAL A 29 -23.59 37.71 5.56
N PHE A 30 -23.32 38.79 6.29
CA PHE A 30 -22.04 39.04 6.95
C PHE A 30 -22.18 38.92 8.46
N ILE A 31 -21.40 38.03 9.07
CA ILE A 31 -21.35 37.81 10.52
C ILE A 31 -19.93 38.07 10.99
N ASN A 32 -19.76 39.07 11.86
CA ASN A 32 -18.50 39.38 12.52
C ASN A 32 -18.68 39.23 14.04
N ALA A 33 -18.20 38.14 14.60
CA ALA A 33 -18.22 37.90 16.04
C ALA A 33 -16.80 37.90 16.60
N ARG A 34 -16.54 38.51 17.76
CA ARG A 34 -15.18 38.49 18.34
C ARG A 34 -14.77 37.10 18.84
N ASP A 35 -15.71 36.40 19.47
CA ASP A 35 -15.44 35.17 20.22
C ASP A 35 -16.01 33.93 19.56
N ARG A 36 -17.34 33.83 19.42
CA ARG A 36 -18.02 32.61 19.00
C ARG A 36 -19.22 32.89 18.11
N VAL A 37 -19.39 32.05 17.09
CA VAL A 37 -20.63 31.88 16.34
C VAL A 37 -21.08 30.43 16.46
N SER A 38 -22.34 30.22 16.78
CA SER A 38 -22.92 28.88 16.89
C SER A 38 -24.25 28.78 16.14
N PHE A 39 -24.41 27.73 15.35
CA PHE A 39 -25.65 27.35 14.69
C PHE A 39 -26.07 25.95 15.16
N ALA A 40 -27.28 25.84 15.70
CA ALA A 40 -27.70 24.65 16.42
C ALA A 40 -29.14 24.22 16.09
N GLY A 41 -29.28 22.97 15.62
CA GLY A 41 -30.57 22.28 15.61
C GLY A 41 -31.58 22.78 14.57
N SER A 42 -32.79 22.27 14.74
CA SER A 42 -34.01 22.73 14.08
C SER A 42 -35.08 23.05 15.11
N SER A 43 -36.11 23.80 14.69
CA SER A 43 -37.32 23.97 15.47
C SER A 43 -38.21 22.72 15.41
N PRO A 44 -39.18 22.56 16.35
CA PRO A 44 -40.12 21.43 16.33
C PRO A 44 -40.97 21.34 15.06
N ASP A 45 -41.19 22.44 14.34
CA ASP A 45 -41.88 22.48 13.03
C ASP A 45 -40.94 22.17 11.85
N GLY A 46 -39.71 21.75 12.11
CA GLY A 46 -38.74 21.29 11.10
C GLY A 46 -37.94 22.41 10.43
N LYS A 47 -38.00 23.65 10.90
CA LYS A 47 -37.15 24.73 10.33
C LYS A 47 -35.74 24.62 10.87
N LEU A 48 -34.77 24.59 9.97
CA LEU A 48 -33.36 24.50 10.33
C LEU A 48 -32.84 25.85 10.83
N SER A 49 -32.00 25.82 11.86
CA SER A 49 -31.15 26.96 12.21
C SER A 49 -30.17 27.21 11.07
N ASN A 50 -30.18 28.39 10.46
CA ASN A 50 -29.34 28.64 9.29
C ASN A 50 -28.92 30.10 9.06
N ALA A 51 -27.86 30.24 8.27
CA ALA A 51 -27.59 31.42 7.48
C ALA A 51 -27.77 31.06 6.00
N PHE A 52 -28.56 31.85 5.27
CA PHE A 52 -28.95 31.58 3.90
C PHE A 52 -28.81 32.84 3.05
N SER A 53 -28.05 32.74 1.98
CA SER A 53 -28.13 33.64 0.83
C SER A 53 -28.29 32.83 -0.45
N GLY A 54 -28.95 33.37 -1.47
CA GLY A 54 -29.11 32.64 -2.72
C GLY A 54 -30.28 33.06 -3.59
N VAL A 55 -30.36 32.38 -4.73
CA VAL A 55 -31.42 32.55 -5.74
C VAL A 55 -32.47 31.49 -5.49
N GLY A 56 -33.71 31.91 -5.26
CA GLY A 56 -34.85 31.02 -5.09
C GLY A 56 -35.39 30.51 -6.43
N VAL A 57 -36.30 29.53 -6.37
CA VAL A 57 -36.96 28.94 -7.55
C VAL A 57 -37.59 30.04 -8.41
N GLY A 58 -37.22 30.07 -9.70
CA GLY A 58 -37.72 31.05 -10.67
C GLY A 58 -37.08 32.45 -10.61
N GLY A 59 -36.16 32.68 -9.68
CA GLY A 59 -35.36 33.90 -9.63
C GLY A 59 -34.31 33.96 -10.75
N ILE A 60 -33.94 35.18 -11.15
CA ILE A 60 -32.87 35.47 -12.12
C ILE A 60 -31.93 36.52 -11.49
N GLY A 61 -30.66 36.20 -11.37
CA GLY A 61 -29.63 37.02 -10.71
C GLY A 61 -28.68 36.15 -9.92
N ASP A 62 -27.56 36.68 -9.46
CA ASP A 62 -26.54 35.90 -8.77
C ASP A 62 -26.83 35.78 -7.26
N GLY A 63 -26.41 34.66 -6.67
CA GLY A 63 -26.50 34.38 -5.25
C GLY A 63 -25.50 35.21 -4.44
N GLY A 64 -25.91 35.66 -3.25
CA GLY A 64 -25.01 36.38 -2.35
C GLY A 64 -24.20 35.42 -1.48
N ASP A 65 -23.10 35.93 -0.93
CA ASP A 65 -22.24 35.15 -0.05
C ASP A 65 -22.79 35.00 1.39
N VAL A 66 -22.33 33.96 2.09
CA VAL A 66 -22.39 33.85 3.55
C VAL A 66 -20.96 33.94 4.09
N ILE A 67 -20.66 35.03 4.81
CA ILE A 67 -19.31 35.34 5.29
C ILE A 67 -19.31 35.40 6.82
N ILE A 68 -18.46 34.60 7.46
CA ILE A 68 -18.35 34.49 8.91
C ILE A 68 -16.90 34.75 9.33
N SER A 69 -16.69 35.77 10.15
CA SER A 69 -15.43 36.05 10.84
C SER A 69 -15.62 35.86 12.35
N THR A 70 -14.84 34.97 12.98
CA THR A 70 -15.00 34.61 14.40
C THR A 70 -13.73 34.09 15.07
N GLY A 71 -13.74 33.89 16.39
CA GLY A 71 -12.74 33.05 17.05
C GLY A 71 -13.04 31.57 16.81
N ILE A 72 -14.27 31.16 17.14
CA ILE A 72 -14.78 29.79 17.02
C ILE A 72 -16.08 29.78 16.22
N LEU A 73 -16.23 28.82 15.31
CA LEU A 73 -17.50 28.49 14.66
C LEU A 73 -17.92 27.06 14.98
N GLU A 74 -19.17 26.90 15.42
CA GLU A 74 -19.80 25.60 15.66
C GLU A 74 -21.09 25.47 14.85
N VAL A 75 -21.24 24.38 14.11
CA VAL A 75 -22.45 24.05 13.34
C VAL A 75 -22.83 22.60 13.64
N TYR A 76 -23.93 22.42 14.37
CA TYR A 76 -24.34 21.10 14.85
C TYR A 76 -25.85 20.84 14.78
N ASP A 77 -26.23 19.58 14.96
CA ASP A 77 -27.59 19.07 14.99
C ASP A 77 -28.44 19.43 13.75
N GLY A 78 -27.85 19.38 12.56
CA GLY A 78 -28.54 19.61 11.28
C GLY A 78 -28.62 21.07 10.85
N ALA A 79 -27.98 21.99 11.57
CA ALA A 79 -27.91 23.40 11.20
C ALA A 79 -27.09 23.63 9.92
N ARG A 80 -27.36 24.71 9.18
CA ARG A 80 -26.79 24.92 7.83
C ARG A 80 -26.31 26.34 7.54
N LEU A 81 -25.23 26.45 6.79
CA LEU A 81 -24.77 27.67 6.12
C LEU A 81 -24.95 27.48 4.61
N ARG A 82 -25.64 28.39 3.92
CA ARG A 82 -26.09 28.17 2.54
C ARG A 82 -25.91 29.40 1.67
N ALA A 83 -25.26 29.23 0.53
CA ALA A 83 -25.07 30.22 -0.52
C ALA A 83 -25.34 29.56 -1.88
N GLU A 84 -26.60 29.25 -2.21
CA GLU A 84 -26.97 28.35 -3.32
C GLU A 84 -27.81 29.03 -4.41
N THR A 85 -27.95 28.38 -5.58
CA THR A 85 -28.85 28.81 -6.65
C THR A 85 -29.89 27.74 -6.99
N ASN A 86 -31.18 28.11 -6.93
CA ASN A 86 -32.34 27.31 -7.37
C ASN A 86 -33.00 27.89 -8.63
N GLY A 87 -32.41 28.96 -9.20
CA GLY A 87 -32.97 29.73 -10.32
C GLY A 87 -31.96 29.84 -11.46
N GLN A 88 -31.87 31.03 -12.05
CA GLN A 88 -30.87 31.35 -13.07
C GLN A 88 -29.87 32.39 -12.54
N GLY A 89 -28.59 32.06 -12.56
CA GLY A 89 -27.49 32.86 -12.01
C GLY A 89 -26.59 32.04 -11.11
N ASP A 90 -25.37 32.52 -10.89
CA ASP A 90 -24.34 31.78 -10.15
C ASP A 90 -24.68 31.72 -8.66
N ALA A 91 -24.27 30.66 -7.96
CA ALA A 91 -24.39 30.55 -6.51
C ALA A 91 -23.34 31.43 -5.81
N GLY A 92 -23.67 31.94 -4.62
CA GLY A 92 -22.72 32.69 -3.80
C GLY A 92 -21.78 31.76 -3.04
N ASN A 93 -20.75 32.30 -2.39
CA ASN A 93 -19.77 31.53 -1.63
C ASN A 93 -20.14 31.41 -0.15
N VAL A 94 -19.67 30.34 0.50
CA VAL A 94 -19.61 30.27 1.97
C VAL A 94 -18.16 30.47 2.41
N ILE A 95 -17.86 31.56 3.11
CA ILE A 95 -16.51 31.93 3.54
C ILE A 95 -16.47 31.98 5.06
N ILE A 96 -15.62 31.15 5.66
CA ILE A 96 -15.43 31.04 7.10
C ILE A 96 -13.98 31.37 7.43
N ASP A 97 -13.77 32.45 8.17
CA ASP A 97 -12.49 32.87 8.73
C ASP A 97 -12.60 32.83 10.26
N ALA A 98 -12.10 31.73 10.86
CA ALA A 98 -12.19 31.49 12.29
C ALA A 98 -10.80 31.32 12.89
N ARG A 99 -10.38 32.21 13.80
CA ARG A 99 -9.01 32.23 14.34
C ARG A 99 -8.58 30.89 14.96
N ASP A 100 -9.48 30.25 15.71
CA ASP A 100 -9.13 29.13 16.59
C ASP A 100 -9.62 27.79 16.02
N SER A 101 -10.94 27.64 15.83
CA SER A 101 -11.51 26.38 15.32
C SER A 101 -12.84 26.51 14.60
N VAL A 102 -13.08 25.59 13.66
CA VAL A 102 -14.36 25.36 12.99
C VAL A 102 -14.78 23.91 13.22
N VAL A 103 -16.01 23.73 13.69
CA VAL A 103 -16.59 22.40 13.98
C VAL A 103 -17.91 22.25 13.26
N PHE A 104 -18.00 21.22 12.40
CA PHE A 104 -19.25 20.71 11.83
C PHE A 104 -19.49 19.32 12.41
N ARG A 105 -20.63 19.11 13.08
CA ARG A 105 -20.92 17.84 13.74
C ARG A 105 -22.36 17.38 13.57
N GLY A 106 -22.53 16.10 13.27
CA GLY A 106 -23.81 15.42 13.40
C GLY A 106 -24.82 15.75 12.30
N THR A 107 -26.04 15.27 12.54
CA THR A 107 -27.23 15.49 11.72
C THR A 107 -28.38 15.94 12.62
N GLY A 108 -29.44 16.49 12.01
CA GLY A 108 -30.69 16.77 12.72
C GLY A 108 -31.27 15.51 13.36
N ALA A 109 -32.10 15.69 14.39
CA ALA A 109 -32.70 14.59 15.15
C ALA A 109 -33.54 13.62 14.28
N ASP A 110 -34.09 14.11 13.17
CA ASP A 110 -34.85 13.35 12.19
C ASP A 110 -33.99 12.63 11.14
N SER A 111 -32.65 12.80 11.20
CA SER A 111 -31.69 12.30 10.20
C SER A 111 -31.96 12.74 8.77
N GLN A 112 -32.73 13.81 8.56
CA GLN A 112 -33.02 14.32 7.21
C GLN A 112 -31.95 15.28 6.73
N PHE A 113 -31.30 15.98 7.67
CA PHE A 113 -30.40 17.08 7.35
C PHE A 113 -29.04 16.91 8.05
N ALA A 114 -27.96 16.87 7.28
CA ALA A 114 -26.61 17.03 7.82
C ALA A 114 -26.36 18.46 8.29
N SER A 115 -25.57 18.60 9.36
CA SER A 115 -24.92 19.87 9.69
C SER A 115 -23.97 20.23 8.57
N ALA A 116 -24.12 21.40 7.94
CA ALA A 116 -23.41 21.62 6.68
C ALA A 116 -23.16 23.07 6.26
N ALA A 117 -22.20 23.22 5.33
CA ALA A 117 -22.00 24.41 4.51
C ALA A 117 -22.24 24.05 3.04
N PHE A 118 -23.12 24.79 2.35
CA PHE A 118 -23.53 24.53 0.96
C PHE A 118 -23.34 25.74 0.06
N SER A 119 -22.87 25.49 -1.15
CA SER A 119 -22.68 26.48 -2.21
C SER A 119 -23.05 25.90 -3.58
N ASN A 120 -24.25 25.30 -3.62
CA ASN A 120 -24.65 24.38 -4.68
C ASN A 120 -25.41 25.07 -5.83
N VAL A 121 -25.38 24.41 -7.00
CA VAL A 121 -26.35 24.60 -8.08
C VAL A 121 -27.39 23.50 -7.95
N GLU A 122 -28.61 23.85 -7.55
CA GLU A 122 -29.65 22.87 -7.24
C GLU A 122 -30.28 22.28 -8.52
N THR A 123 -31.01 21.17 -8.36
CA THR A 123 -31.66 20.47 -9.48
C THR A 123 -32.52 21.41 -10.33
N GLY A 124 -32.20 21.48 -11.63
CA GLY A 124 -32.92 22.31 -12.61
C GLY A 124 -32.50 23.78 -12.66
N ALA A 125 -31.60 24.23 -11.77
CA ALA A 125 -31.01 25.57 -11.82
C ALA A 125 -29.98 25.70 -12.96
N ILE A 126 -29.70 26.94 -13.36
CA ILE A 126 -28.71 27.29 -14.39
C ILE A 126 -27.75 28.34 -13.83
N GLY A 127 -26.48 27.99 -13.68
CA GLY A 127 -25.45 28.84 -13.11
C GLY A 127 -24.29 28.00 -12.58
N ASN A 128 -23.18 28.63 -12.23
CA ASN A 128 -22.04 27.97 -11.60
C ASN A 128 -22.20 27.92 -10.08
N GLY A 129 -21.67 26.88 -9.45
CA GLY A 129 -21.57 26.74 -8.00
C GLY A 129 -20.56 27.72 -7.43
N GLY A 130 -20.81 28.18 -6.20
CA GLY A 130 -19.84 28.98 -5.47
C GLY A 130 -18.88 28.09 -4.69
N ASP A 131 -17.86 28.69 -4.09
CA ASP A 131 -16.90 27.94 -3.28
C ASP A 131 -17.32 27.90 -1.79
N VAL A 132 -16.94 26.81 -1.12
CA VAL A 132 -16.89 26.75 0.35
C VAL A 132 -15.43 26.93 0.78
N ARG A 133 -15.11 28.04 1.44
CA ARG A 133 -13.75 28.40 1.87
C ARG A 133 -13.64 28.46 3.39
N ILE A 134 -12.70 27.72 3.97
CA ILE A 134 -12.49 27.64 5.42
C ILE A 134 -11.03 27.95 5.75
N PHE A 135 -10.82 28.98 6.57
CA PHE A 135 -9.53 29.38 7.13
C PHE A 135 -9.60 29.29 8.65
N THR A 136 -8.78 28.42 9.27
CA THR A 136 -8.81 28.26 10.74
C THR A 136 -7.58 27.57 11.32
N GLY A 137 -7.37 27.61 12.64
CA GLY A 137 -6.35 26.77 13.28
C GLY A 137 -6.69 25.28 13.22
N ARG A 138 -7.95 24.90 13.44
CA ARG A 138 -8.42 23.51 13.42
C ARG A 138 -9.79 23.37 12.77
N LEU A 139 -9.91 22.47 11.80
CA LEU A 139 -11.20 22.04 11.23
C LEU A 139 -11.55 20.61 11.68
N GLU A 140 -12.77 20.42 12.17
CA GLU A 140 -13.37 19.12 12.45
C GLU A 140 -14.70 18.97 11.72
N VAL A 141 -14.85 17.90 10.95
CA VAL A 141 -16.09 17.49 10.29
C VAL A 141 -16.41 16.07 10.71
N SER A 142 -17.38 15.89 11.60
CA SER A 142 -17.67 14.58 12.22
C SER A 142 -19.13 14.16 12.18
N ASP A 143 -19.36 12.86 12.37
CA ASP A 143 -20.67 12.25 12.61
C ASP A 143 -21.72 12.54 11.51
N GLY A 144 -21.30 12.55 10.25
CA GLY A 144 -22.19 12.75 9.10
C GLY A 144 -22.33 14.19 8.62
N ALA A 145 -21.61 15.15 9.19
CA ALA A 145 -21.61 16.55 8.76
C ALA A 145 -20.89 16.77 7.40
N GLN A 146 -21.25 17.83 6.65
CA GLN A 146 -20.86 17.96 5.24
C GLN A 146 -20.44 19.38 4.82
N LEU A 147 -19.48 19.46 3.91
CA LEU A 147 -19.11 20.66 3.16
C LEU A 147 -19.41 20.39 1.69
N GLN A 148 -20.18 21.24 0.99
CA GLN A 148 -20.60 20.99 -0.39
C GLN A 148 -20.52 22.23 -1.27
N ALA A 149 -19.96 22.06 -2.45
CA ALA A 149 -19.94 23.01 -3.54
C ALA A 149 -20.22 22.27 -4.87
N GLN A 150 -21.36 21.58 -4.95
CA GLN A 150 -21.68 20.65 -6.05
C GLN A 150 -22.68 21.23 -7.06
N THR A 151 -22.81 20.60 -8.22
CA THR A 151 -23.80 20.95 -9.25
C THR A 151 -24.75 19.78 -9.54
N GLU A 152 -26.05 20.02 -9.34
CA GLU A 152 -27.17 19.15 -9.73
C GLU A 152 -27.92 19.70 -10.96
N GLY A 153 -27.64 20.95 -11.34
CA GLY A 153 -28.24 21.67 -12.46
C GLY A 153 -27.33 21.78 -13.68
N THR A 154 -27.43 22.89 -14.41
CA THR A 154 -26.55 23.19 -15.56
C THR A 154 -25.56 24.28 -15.19
N GLY A 155 -24.26 23.96 -15.26
CA GLY A 155 -23.14 24.82 -14.90
C GLY A 155 -22.11 24.09 -14.05
N ASN A 156 -20.94 24.69 -13.87
CA ASN A 156 -19.84 24.05 -13.16
C ASN A 156 -20.09 24.00 -11.65
N ALA A 157 -19.57 22.99 -10.97
CA ALA A 157 -19.50 22.96 -9.50
C ALA A 157 -18.42 23.94 -9.01
N GLY A 158 -18.57 24.41 -7.77
CA GLY A 158 -17.56 25.23 -7.09
C GLY A 158 -16.60 24.38 -6.26
N ASN A 159 -15.59 24.98 -5.66
CA ASN A 159 -14.53 24.27 -4.94
C ASN A 159 -14.79 24.23 -3.42
N VAL A 160 -14.29 23.18 -2.76
CA VAL A 160 -14.13 23.17 -1.30
C VAL A 160 -12.67 23.44 -0.97
N ILE A 161 -12.38 24.60 -0.39
CA ILE A 161 -11.02 25.07 -0.10
C ILE A 161 -10.83 25.16 1.42
N ILE A 162 -9.91 24.37 1.94
CA ILE A 162 -9.61 24.28 3.37
C ILE A 162 -8.15 24.64 3.61
N LYS A 163 -7.92 25.63 4.47
CA LYS A 163 -6.59 25.98 4.97
C LYS A 163 -6.61 26.00 6.49
N ALA A 164 -5.97 25.02 7.12
CA ALA A 164 -5.89 24.94 8.58
C ALA A 164 -4.63 24.24 9.07
N ASP A 165 -4.22 24.41 10.33
CA ASP A 165 -3.06 23.67 10.85
C ASP A 165 -3.36 22.18 11.01
N ARG A 166 -4.60 21.85 11.39
CA ARG A 166 -5.09 20.47 11.51
C ARG A 166 -6.49 20.33 10.92
N VAL A 167 -6.68 19.26 10.14
CA VAL A 167 -7.97 18.93 9.52
C VAL A 167 -8.34 17.49 9.86
N SER A 168 -9.57 17.27 10.31
CA SER A 168 -10.10 15.94 10.62
C SER A 168 -11.49 15.75 10.02
N PHE A 169 -11.64 14.70 9.22
CA PHE A 169 -12.93 14.16 8.79
C PHE A 169 -13.10 12.78 9.43
N SER A 170 -14.16 12.58 10.21
CA SER A 170 -14.36 11.30 10.89
C SER A 170 -15.81 10.88 10.98
N GLY A 171 -16.07 9.65 10.54
CA GLY A 171 -17.31 8.97 10.83
C GLY A 171 -18.38 9.11 9.76
N ILE A 172 -19.51 8.51 10.08
CA ILE A 172 -20.78 8.58 9.37
C ILE A 172 -21.85 8.96 10.37
N SER A 173 -23.01 9.41 9.90
CA SER A 173 -24.12 9.73 10.79
C SER A 173 -24.45 8.54 11.70
N THR A 174 -24.47 8.81 13.00
CA THR A 174 -24.87 7.83 14.03
C THR A 174 -26.36 7.52 13.95
N VAL A 175 -27.16 8.44 13.42
CA VAL A 175 -28.61 8.34 13.28
C VAL A 175 -28.98 8.17 11.80
N GLY A 176 -29.76 7.14 11.46
CA GLY A 176 -30.17 6.83 10.09
C GLY A 176 -29.06 6.33 9.14
N ARG A 177 -27.77 6.53 9.49
CA ARG A 177 -26.57 6.06 8.76
C ARG A 177 -26.55 6.42 7.27
N ARG A 178 -27.16 7.56 6.91
CA ARG A 178 -27.28 8.02 5.51
C ARG A 178 -26.10 8.88 5.06
N PHE A 179 -25.58 9.71 5.95
CA PHE A 179 -24.57 10.72 5.61
C PHE A 179 -23.17 10.29 6.05
N ARG A 180 -22.18 10.51 5.20
CA ARG A 180 -20.77 10.44 5.56
C ARG A 180 -20.28 11.82 5.97
N SER A 181 -19.35 11.88 6.90
CA SER A 181 -18.59 13.12 7.13
C SER A 181 -17.75 13.43 5.91
N ALA A 182 -17.99 14.57 5.25
CA ALA A 182 -17.48 14.72 3.90
C ALA A 182 -17.27 16.15 3.40
N ALA A 183 -16.41 16.26 2.38
CA ALA A 183 -16.29 17.41 1.49
C ALA A 183 -16.65 16.98 0.06
N PHE A 184 -17.57 17.68 -0.57
CA PHE A 184 -18.13 17.37 -1.89
C PHE A 184 -17.99 18.55 -2.85
N SER A 185 -17.54 18.25 -4.07
CA SER A 185 -17.41 19.19 -5.17
C SER A 185 -17.84 18.52 -6.49
N ASN A 186 -18.92 17.74 -6.40
CA ASN A 186 -19.33 16.79 -7.43
C ASN A 186 -20.13 17.44 -8.57
N VAL A 187 -20.21 16.71 -9.68
CA VAL A 187 -21.29 16.83 -10.68
C VAL A 187 -22.26 15.68 -10.44
N GLU A 188 -23.42 15.99 -9.88
CA GLU A 188 -24.41 14.98 -9.47
C GLU A 188 -25.18 14.41 -10.67
N GLN A 189 -26.04 13.41 -10.44
CA GLN A 189 -26.65 12.58 -11.50
C GLN A 189 -27.41 13.37 -12.58
N THR A 190 -28.04 14.48 -12.23
CA THR A 190 -28.73 15.40 -13.16
C THR A 190 -27.85 16.56 -13.64
N GLY A 191 -26.68 16.71 -13.01
CA GLY A 191 -25.72 17.78 -13.26
C GLY A 191 -25.09 17.71 -14.64
N ARG A 192 -24.90 18.89 -15.24
CA ARG A 192 -24.15 19.08 -16.49
C ARG A 192 -23.14 20.21 -16.32
N GLY A 193 -21.85 19.87 -16.28
CA GLY A 193 -20.78 20.83 -16.08
C GLY A 193 -19.47 20.17 -15.66
N GLN A 194 -18.47 20.99 -15.35
CA GLN A 194 -17.22 20.53 -14.76
C GLN A 194 -17.34 20.47 -13.23
N GLY A 195 -16.82 19.41 -12.62
CA GLY A 195 -16.67 19.27 -11.18
C GLY A 195 -15.64 20.27 -10.65
N GLY A 196 -15.84 20.71 -9.41
CA GLY A 196 -14.86 21.55 -8.73
C GLY A 196 -13.84 20.69 -7.98
N ASN A 197 -12.84 21.34 -7.39
CA ASN A 197 -11.81 20.65 -6.62
C ASN A 197 -12.13 20.64 -5.12
N VAL A 198 -11.63 19.62 -4.44
CA VAL A 198 -11.45 19.61 -2.97
C VAL A 198 -9.98 19.89 -2.68
N ASP A 199 -9.66 21.11 -2.26
CA ASP A 199 -8.31 21.61 -1.99
C ASP A 199 -8.07 21.71 -0.48
N ILE A 200 -7.15 20.92 0.07
CA ILE A 200 -6.80 20.93 1.50
C ILE A 200 -5.33 21.28 1.66
N THR A 201 -5.04 22.39 2.33
CA THR A 201 -3.69 22.78 2.77
C THR A 201 -3.62 22.72 4.29
N THR A 202 -2.76 21.85 4.84
CA THR A 202 -2.71 21.62 6.30
C THR A 202 -1.34 21.22 6.84
N GLY A 203 -1.17 21.23 8.15
CA GLY A 203 -0.07 20.53 8.80
C GLY A 203 -0.31 19.02 8.81
N THR A 204 -1.49 18.61 9.27
CA THR A 204 -1.93 17.21 9.35
C THR A 204 -3.37 17.03 8.85
N LEU A 205 -3.61 15.95 8.10
CA LEU A 205 -4.95 15.52 7.68
C LEU A 205 -5.26 14.11 8.21
N SER A 206 -6.45 13.93 8.78
CA SER A 206 -7.00 12.61 9.14
C SER A 206 -8.37 12.42 8.50
N VAL A 207 -8.54 11.36 7.72
CA VAL A 207 -9.81 10.92 7.13
C VAL A 207 -10.09 9.50 7.61
N THR A 208 -11.05 9.34 8.52
CA THR A 208 -11.23 8.09 9.25
C THR A 208 -12.68 7.65 9.37
N ASN A 209 -12.88 6.39 9.72
CA ASN A 209 -14.18 5.83 10.09
C ASN A 209 -15.26 6.03 9.00
N GLY A 210 -14.90 5.89 7.72
CA GLY A 210 -15.84 5.95 6.59
C GLY A 210 -16.09 7.35 6.01
N ALA A 211 -15.35 8.36 6.48
CA ALA A 211 -15.39 9.72 5.94
C ALA A 211 -14.94 9.80 4.47
N LEU A 212 -15.31 10.88 3.77
CA LEU A 212 -15.15 11.00 2.31
C LEU A 212 -14.71 12.40 1.86
N LEU A 213 -13.70 12.46 1.00
CA LEU A 213 -13.37 13.64 0.18
C LEU A 213 -13.71 13.29 -1.27
N SER A 214 -14.55 14.09 -1.93
CA SER A 214 -15.14 13.70 -3.23
C SER A 214 -15.26 14.86 -4.19
N ALA A 215 -14.83 14.61 -5.42
CA ALA A 215 -15.01 15.50 -6.58
C ALA A 215 -15.50 14.69 -7.80
N ASN A 216 -16.44 13.77 -7.56
CA ASN A 216 -16.92 12.78 -8.54
C ASN A 216 -17.82 13.40 -9.62
N LEU A 217 -17.91 12.69 -10.74
CA LEU A 217 -18.88 12.89 -11.81
C LEU A 217 -19.88 11.73 -11.84
N PHE A 218 -21.16 12.01 -11.58
CA PHE A 218 -22.29 11.10 -11.75
C PHE A 218 -23.15 11.43 -12.98
N GLY A 219 -23.11 12.70 -13.43
CA GLY A 219 -23.87 13.23 -14.56
C GLY A 219 -23.05 13.30 -15.86
N GLN A 220 -23.00 14.48 -16.48
CA GLN A 220 -22.25 14.73 -17.72
C GLN A 220 -21.25 15.87 -17.56
N GLY A 221 -20.01 15.67 -18.03
CA GLY A 221 -18.97 16.70 -18.07
C GLY A 221 -17.57 16.19 -17.73
N ALA A 222 -16.97 16.68 -16.65
CA ALA A 222 -15.69 16.19 -16.15
C ALA A 222 -15.70 16.20 -14.61
N ALA A 223 -15.08 15.21 -13.98
CA ALA A 223 -14.85 15.22 -12.54
C ALA A 223 -13.80 16.28 -12.17
N GLY A 224 -13.85 16.79 -10.94
CA GLY A 224 -12.83 17.69 -10.40
C GLY A 224 -11.81 16.92 -9.57
N ASN A 225 -10.77 17.57 -9.05
CA ASN A 225 -9.65 16.90 -8.38
C ASN A 225 -9.79 16.91 -6.85
N VAL A 226 -9.18 15.92 -6.18
CA VAL A 226 -8.91 16.00 -4.73
C VAL A 226 -7.43 16.27 -4.54
N ILE A 227 -7.09 17.44 -3.98
CA ILE A 227 -5.72 17.92 -3.85
C ILE A 227 -5.41 18.16 -2.37
N ILE A 228 -4.48 17.39 -1.82
CA ILE A 228 -4.08 17.43 -0.42
C ILE A 228 -2.61 17.84 -0.35
N LYS A 229 -2.34 18.95 0.35
CA LYS A 229 -1.00 19.46 0.65
C LYS A 229 -0.83 19.53 2.16
N ALA A 230 -0.22 18.50 2.74
CA ALA A 230 0.10 18.44 4.15
C ALA A 230 1.60 18.67 4.38
N SER A 231 2.02 19.40 5.41
CA SER A 231 3.46 19.54 5.68
C SER A 231 4.07 18.32 6.41
N ASP A 232 3.26 17.61 7.20
CA ASP A 232 3.71 16.50 8.06
C ASP A 232 3.08 15.15 7.69
N PHE A 233 1.78 14.97 7.98
CA PHE A 233 1.15 13.63 7.96
C PHE A 233 -0.24 13.63 7.33
N VAL A 234 -0.53 12.60 6.54
CA VAL A 234 -1.88 12.31 6.02
C VAL A 234 -2.26 10.88 6.39
N ILE A 235 -3.46 10.71 6.99
CA ILE A 235 -4.04 9.42 7.36
C ILE A 235 -5.34 9.20 6.63
N PHE A 236 -5.47 8.04 6.00
CA PHE A 236 -6.73 7.43 5.62
C PHE A 236 -6.85 6.10 6.37
N ARG A 237 -7.83 5.97 7.28
CA ARG A 237 -7.93 4.76 8.11
C ARG A 237 -9.35 4.27 8.35
N GLY A 238 -9.54 2.97 8.11
CA GLY A 238 -10.72 2.24 8.57
C GLY A 238 -11.95 2.46 7.70
N THR A 239 -13.03 1.77 8.08
CA THR A 239 -14.36 1.86 7.49
C THR A 239 -15.34 2.50 8.49
N GLY A 240 -16.50 2.94 8.00
CA GLY A 240 -17.60 3.36 8.84
C GLY A 240 -18.08 2.25 9.77
N ALA A 241 -18.81 2.61 10.82
CA ALA A 241 -19.26 1.67 11.84
C ALA A 241 -20.17 0.53 11.32
N ASP A 242 -20.68 0.61 10.08
CA ASP A 242 -21.44 -0.44 9.40
C ASP A 242 -20.59 -1.28 8.44
N SER A 243 -19.31 -0.93 8.28
CA SER A 243 -18.43 -1.48 7.23
C SER A 243 -19.04 -1.39 5.83
N ARG A 244 -19.93 -0.41 5.56
CA ARG A 244 -20.44 -0.15 4.21
C ARG A 244 -19.53 0.76 3.40
N PHE A 245 -18.68 1.51 4.10
CA PHE A 245 -18.00 2.66 3.54
C PHE A 245 -16.55 2.69 4.02
N GLY A 246 -15.59 2.59 3.10
CA GLY A 246 -14.19 2.91 3.37
C GLY A 246 -13.98 4.41 3.58
N SER A 247 -12.95 4.78 4.35
CA SER A 247 -12.47 6.16 4.41
C SER A 247 -11.78 6.49 3.09
N THR A 248 -12.22 7.53 2.39
CA THR A 248 -11.93 7.65 0.95
C THR A 248 -11.58 9.07 0.51
N ALA A 249 -10.65 9.19 -0.43
CA ALA A 249 -10.55 10.33 -1.36
C ALA A 249 -10.89 9.85 -2.77
N ALA A 250 -11.83 10.51 -3.44
CA ALA A 250 -12.40 10.07 -4.72
C ALA A 250 -12.54 11.20 -5.74
N SER A 251 -12.20 10.89 -6.98
CA SER A 251 -12.35 11.75 -8.16
C SER A 251 -12.77 10.89 -9.38
N ASN A 252 -13.90 10.21 -9.21
CA ASN A 252 -14.34 9.14 -10.11
C ASN A 252 -15.31 9.64 -11.19
N VAL A 253 -15.44 8.87 -12.27
CA VAL A 253 -16.63 8.84 -13.12
C VAL A 253 -17.49 7.67 -12.65
N GLU A 254 -18.60 7.97 -11.96
CA GLU A 254 -19.37 7.01 -11.20
C GLU A 254 -20.72 6.72 -11.88
N GLY A 255 -20.97 5.44 -12.18
CA GLY A 255 -22.18 4.96 -12.85
C GLY A 255 -22.00 4.69 -14.35
N ASP A 256 -22.72 3.68 -14.84
CA ASP A 256 -22.68 3.16 -16.22
C ASP A 256 -23.12 4.18 -17.29
N LYS A 257 -23.88 5.20 -16.87
CA LYS A 257 -24.42 6.27 -17.73
C LYS A 257 -23.68 7.60 -17.60
N ALA A 258 -22.71 7.71 -16.69
CA ALA A 258 -21.91 8.92 -16.56
C ALA A 258 -21.05 9.11 -17.81
N ILE A 259 -20.97 10.35 -18.31
CA ILE A 259 -20.22 10.69 -19.52
C ILE A 259 -19.26 11.83 -19.20
N GLY A 260 -17.97 11.54 -19.19
CA GLY A 260 -16.92 12.50 -18.90
C GLY A 260 -15.65 11.85 -18.42
N ASN A 261 -14.59 12.64 -18.31
CA ASN A 261 -13.31 12.17 -17.79
C ASN A 261 -13.25 12.29 -16.26
N GLY A 262 -12.57 11.35 -15.62
CA GLY A 262 -12.23 11.37 -14.19
C GLY A 262 -11.19 12.44 -13.90
N GLY A 263 -11.10 12.85 -12.64
CA GLY A 263 -10.09 13.79 -12.16
C GLY A 263 -9.02 13.08 -11.34
N ASP A 264 -8.01 13.83 -10.92
CA ASP A 264 -6.87 13.28 -10.19
C ASP A 264 -7.07 13.36 -8.67
N VAL A 265 -6.52 12.38 -7.95
CA VAL A 265 -6.25 12.48 -6.51
C VAL A 265 -4.75 12.75 -6.33
N ARG A 266 -4.40 13.96 -5.86
CA ARG A 266 -3.02 14.39 -5.60
C ARG A 266 -2.77 14.57 -4.11
N ILE A 267 -1.72 13.93 -3.59
CA ILE A 267 -1.30 14.05 -2.19
C ILE A 267 0.19 14.43 -2.15
N SER A 268 0.50 15.56 -1.53
CA SER A 268 1.85 15.98 -1.18
C SER A 268 1.99 16.05 0.34
N THR A 269 2.92 15.29 0.93
CA THR A 269 3.05 15.18 2.40
C THR A 269 4.47 14.85 2.86
N GLY A 270 4.75 14.93 4.17
CA GLY A 270 5.92 14.27 4.73
C GLY A 270 5.77 12.75 4.70
N ARG A 271 4.60 12.27 5.13
CA ARG A 271 4.28 10.85 5.27
C ARG A 271 2.80 10.58 4.99
N LEU A 272 2.51 9.42 4.41
CA LEU A 272 1.15 8.96 4.11
C LEU A 272 0.91 7.54 4.65
N GLU A 273 -0.23 7.34 5.32
CA GLU A 273 -0.74 6.03 5.68
C GLU A 273 -2.17 5.82 5.14
N VAL A 274 -2.38 4.71 4.45
CA VAL A 274 -3.69 4.23 3.98
C VAL A 274 -3.89 2.81 4.54
N SER A 275 -4.80 2.65 5.51
CA SER A 275 -4.95 1.39 6.24
C SER A 275 -6.39 1.04 6.61
N GLY A 276 -6.61 -0.24 6.95
CA GLY A 276 -7.90 -0.71 7.47
C GLY A 276 -9.06 -0.66 6.47
N GLY A 277 -8.79 -0.75 5.17
CA GLY A 277 -9.82 -0.69 4.11
C GLY A 277 -10.09 0.71 3.57
N ALA A 278 -9.22 1.68 3.88
CA ALA A 278 -9.30 3.03 3.33
C ALA A 278 -8.76 3.12 1.89
N GLN A 279 -9.21 4.10 1.11
CA GLN A 279 -9.06 4.09 -0.36
C GLN A 279 -8.72 5.45 -0.96
N LEU A 280 -7.89 5.46 -2.01
CA LEU A 280 -7.63 6.61 -2.87
C LEU A 280 -8.05 6.25 -4.30
N GLN A 281 -8.93 7.04 -4.91
CA GLN A 281 -9.72 6.61 -6.07
C GLN A 281 -9.78 7.67 -7.17
N ALA A 282 -9.46 7.28 -8.40
CA ALA A 282 -9.62 8.10 -9.60
C ALA A 282 -10.07 7.21 -10.78
N GLN A 283 -11.15 6.44 -10.62
CA GLN A 283 -11.58 5.43 -11.58
C GLN A 283 -12.67 5.91 -12.55
N THR A 284 -12.96 5.09 -13.57
CA THR A 284 -14.12 5.29 -14.47
C THR A 284 -14.99 4.03 -14.56
N GLU A 285 -16.30 4.18 -14.35
CA GLU A 285 -17.33 3.15 -14.56
C GLU A 285 -18.24 3.44 -15.78
N GLY A 286 -18.14 4.66 -16.33
CA GLY A 286 -18.97 5.17 -17.41
C GLY A 286 -18.24 5.29 -18.74
N THR A 287 -18.52 6.37 -19.46
CA THR A 287 -17.81 6.73 -20.71
C THR A 287 -16.87 7.92 -20.46
N GLY A 288 -15.58 7.71 -20.67
CA GLY A 288 -14.49 8.67 -20.52
C GLY A 288 -13.33 8.09 -19.70
N ASN A 289 -12.16 8.70 -19.81
CA ASN A 289 -10.93 8.18 -19.22
C ASN A 289 -10.93 8.36 -17.70
N ALA A 290 -10.32 7.43 -16.98
CA ALA A 290 -10.04 7.57 -15.55
C ALA A 290 -8.99 8.68 -15.31
N GLY A 291 -9.02 9.28 -14.13
CA GLY A 291 -7.96 10.21 -13.69
C GLY A 291 -6.88 9.45 -12.92
N ASN A 292 -5.85 10.15 -12.44
CA ASN A 292 -4.66 9.56 -11.83
C ASN A 292 -4.66 9.64 -10.30
N VAL A 293 -3.97 8.70 -9.65
CA VAL A 293 -3.60 8.83 -8.23
C VAL A 293 -2.11 9.16 -8.13
N ILE A 294 -1.78 10.33 -7.60
CA ILE A 294 -0.41 10.86 -7.55
C ILE A 294 -0.04 11.18 -6.11
N ILE A 295 1.00 10.52 -5.61
CA ILE A 295 1.46 10.62 -4.23
C ILE A 295 2.93 11.04 -4.23
N ASP A 296 3.22 12.17 -3.59
CA ASP A 296 4.57 12.64 -3.31
C ASP A 296 4.75 12.79 -1.79
N ALA A 297 5.51 11.89 -1.19
CA ALA A 297 5.73 11.86 0.25
C ALA A 297 7.23 11.82 0.59
N ARG A 298 7.73 12.81 1.32
CA ARG A 298 9.18 12.97 1.57
C ARG A 298 9.83 11.74 2.21
N ASP A 299 9.14 11.11 3.16
CA ASP A 299 9.70 10.08 4.03
C ASP A 299 9.16 8.69 3.67
N PHE A 300 7.85 8.46 3.84
CA PHE A 300 7.26 7.15 3.53
C PHE A 300 5.79 7.19 3.08
N VAL A 301 5.41 6.14 2.37
CA VAL A 301 4.04 5.78 2.01
C VAL A 301 3.76 4.36 2.47
N ILE A 302 2.67 4.15 3.23
CA ILE A 302 2.26 2.84 3.72
C ILE A 302 0.82 2.54 3.29
N PHE A 303 0.64 1.42 2.59
CA PHE A 303 -0.65 0.77 2.37
C PHE A 303 -0.70 -0.53 3.16
N ARG A 304 -1.65 -0.68 4.07
CA ARG A 304 -1.69 -1.83 4.99
C ARG A 304 -3.09 -2.40 5.22
N GLY A 305 -3.22 -3.69 4.98
CA GLY A 305 -4.37 -4.46 5.43
C GLY A 305 -5.62 -4.28 4.57
N THR A 306 -6.68 -4.95 5.01
CA THR A 306 -8.06 -4.77 4.56
C THR A 306 -8.91 -4.24 5.73
N SER A 307 -10.14 -3.87 5.44
CA SER A 307 -11.19 -3.72 6.45
C SER A 307 -11.39 -5.02 7.24
N ALA A 308 -11.98 -4.90 8.43
CA ALA A 308 -12.15 -6.02 9.36
C ALA A 308 -13.03 -7.16 8.80
N ASP A 309 -14.03 -6.84 7.98
CA ASP A 309 -14.87 -7.82 7.27
C ASP A 309 -14.26 -8.28 5.94
N GLY A 310 -13.07 -7.76 5.60
CA GLY A 310 -12.36 -8.04 4.36
C GLY A 310 -13.06 -7.55 3.10
N ARG A 311 -14.09 -6.70 3.17
CA ARG A 311 -14.81 -6.21 1.98
C ARG A 311 -14.02 -5.14 1.23
N PHE A 312 -13.40 -4.23 1.98
CA PHE A 312 -12.56 -3.16 1.45
C PHE A 312 -11.09 -3.49 1.61
N LEU A 313 -10.33 -3.32 0.53
CA LEU A 313 -8.86 -3.36 0.57
C LEU A 313 -8.34 -1.96 0.86
N SER A 314 -7.20 -1.85 1.54
CA SER A 314 -6.48 -0.58 1.55
C SER A 314 -5.79 -0.40 0.21
N THR A 315 -6.16 0.63 -0.56
CA THR A 315 -5.77 0.69 -1.97
C THR A 315 -5.65 2.11 -2.53
N ALA A 316 -4.75 2.28 -3.48
CA ALA A 316 -4.80 3.36 -4.47
C ALA A 316 -5.24 2.75 -5.81
N PHE A 317 -6.27 3.33 -6.44
CA PHE A 317 -6.81 2.79 -7.69
C PHE A 317 -7.25 3.85 -8.70
N SER A 318 -6.97 3.54 -9.96
CA SER A 318 -7.12 4.42 -11.13
C SER A 318 -7.62 3.59 -12.33
N SER A 319 -8.55 2.67 -12.07
CA SER A 319 -8.96 1.61 -12.99
C SER A 319 -10.14 2.00 -13.91
N VAL A 320 -10.37 1.18 -14.94
CA VAL A 320 -11.62 1.12 -15.71
C VAL A 320 -12.45 -0.05 -15.19
N LEU A 321 -13.61 0.21 -14.59
CA LEU A 321 -14.42 -0.82 -13.95
C LEU A 321 -15.72 -1.09 -14.71
N GLY A 322 -16.04 -2.37 -14.88
CA GLY A 322 -17.27 -2.81 -15.53
C GLY A 322 -17.12 -3.05 -17.03
N THR A 323 -17.78 -4.09 -17.53
CA THR A 323 -17.67 -4.55 -18.93
C THR A 323 -18.22 -3.56 -19.96
N GLY A 324 -19.04 -2.60 -19.52
CA GLY A 324 -19.61 -1.54 -20.34
C GLY A 324 -18.84 -0.23 -20.33
N ALA A 325 -17.84 -0.08 -19.44
CA ALA A 325 -17.07 1.14 -19.32
C ALA A 325 -16.16 1.35 -20.55
N LYS A 326 -16.12 2.60 -21.02
CA LYS A 326 -15.44 3.00 -22.26
C LYS A 326 -14.52 4.18 -21.97
N GLY A 327 -13.23 3.92 -21.88
CA GLY A 327 -12.19 4.91 -21.60
C GLY A 327 -10.96 4.20 -21.06
N ASP A 328 -9.82 4.85 -21.14
CA ASP A 328 -8.55 4.29 -20.68
C ASP A 328 -8.40 4.49 -19.16
N GLY A 329 -7.67 3.56 -18.52
CA GLY A 329 -7.28 3.64 -17.12
C GLY A 329 -6.29 4.77 -16.88
N GLY A 330 -6.33 5.35 -15.69
CA GLY A 330 -5.35 6.34 -15.27
C GLY A 330 -4.17 5.68 -14.58
N ASP A 331 -3.13 6.48 -14.31
CA ASP A 331 -1.92 5.97 -13.67
C ASP A 331 -1.93 6.13 -12.14
N VAL A 332 -1.23 5.24 -11.45
CA VAL A 332 -0.83 5.42 -10.05
C VAL A 332 0.66 5.76 -9.99
N ARG A 333 0.99 6.97 -9.53
CA ARG A 333 2.37 7.45 -9.40
C ARG A 333 2.72 7.69 -7.94
N ILE A 334 3.82 7.10 -7.46
CA ILE A 334 4.30 7.24 -6.08
C ILE A 334 5.76 7.64 -6.08
N SER A 335 6.06 8.79 -5.47
CA SER A 335 7.40 9.28 -5.17
C SER A 335 7.60 9.31 -3.65
N THR A 336 8.60 8.59 -3.13
CA THR A 336 8.86 8.58 -1.67
C THR A 336 10.27 8.16 -1.25
N GLY A 337 10.58 8.18 0.04
CA GLY A 337 11.76 7.51 0.61
C GLY A 337 11.56 6.00 0.67
N ILE A 338 10.48 5.57 1.32
CA ILE A 338 10.13 4.16 1.52
C ILE A 338 8.66 3.92 1.16
N LEU A 339 8.39 2.88 0.35
CA LEU A 339 7.04 2.38 0.09
C LEU A 339 6.83 1.01 0.74
N GLU A 340 5.75 0.85 1.51
CA GLU A 340 5.27 -0.46 1.99
C GLU A 340 3.84 -0.72 1.50
N VAL A 341 3.64 -1.89 0.89
CA VAL A 341 2.32 -2.43 0.53
C VAL A 341 2.20 -3.82 1.15
N SER A 342 1.38 -3.96 2.20
CA SER A 342 1.35 -5.18 3.00
C SER A 342 -0.03 -5.67 3.46
N ASN A 343 -0.09 -6.94 3.84
CA ASN A 343 -1.24 -7.60 4.46
C ASN A 343 -2.55 -7.52 3.64
N GLY A 344 -2.45 -7.65 2.32
CA GLY A 344 -3.58 -7.65 1.38
C GLY A 344 -3.88 -6.31 0.74
N ALA A 345 -3.15 -5.25 1.09
CA ALA A 345 -3.27 -3.95 0.44
C ALA A 345 -2.77 -3.96 -1.01
N ARG A 346 -3.27 -3.07 -1.86
CA ARG A 346 -2.98 -3.09 -3.31
C ARG A 346 -2.76 -1.71 -3.92
N LEU A 347 -2.00 -1.68 -5.01
CA LEU A 347 -1.94 -0.59 -5.97
C LEU A 347 -2.54 -1.09 -7.29
N ARG A 348 -3.48 -0.35 -7.89
CA ARG A 348 -4.26 -0.82 -9.05
C ARG A 348 -4.38 0.25 -10.14
N ALA A 349 -4.11 -0.12 -11.38
CA ALA A 349 -4.44 0.64 -12.59
C ALA A 349 -4.91 -0.33 -13.69
N ASP A 350 -5.75 -1.30 -13.32
CA ASP A 350 -6.27 -2.34 -14.21
C ASP A 350 -7.48 -1.88 -15.05
N THR A 351 -7.81 -2.67 -16.07
CA THR A 351 -9.00 -2.48 -16.90
C THR A 351 -9.89 -3.73 -16.90
N GLU A 352 -11.18 -3.54 -16.66
CA GLU A 352 -12.25 -4.53 -16.88
C GLU A 352 -13.18 -4.11 -18.03
N GLY A 353 -12.94 -2.93 -18.62
CA GLY A 353 -13.76 -2.32 -19.69
C GLY A 353 -13.15 -2.49 -21.08
N GLN A 354 -13.51 -1.58 -22.00
CA GLN A 354 -13.02 -1.63 -23.39
C GLN A 354 -11.70 -0.89 -23.62
N GLY A 355 -11.35 0.08 -22.77
CA GLY A 355 -10.11 0.85 -22.90
C GLY A 355 -8.92 0.19 -22.21
N ASP A 356 -7.74 0.74 -22.47
CA ASP A 356 -6.46 0.19 -21.99
C ASP A 356 -6.30 0.37 -20.47
N ALA A 357 -5.53 -0.51 -19.83
CA ALA A 357 -5.14 -0.32 -18.43
C ALA A 357 -4.12 0.83 -18.30
N GLY A 358 -4.14 1.50 -17.14
CA GLY A 358 -3.15 2.52 -16.82
C GLY A 358 -1.86 1.93 -16.24
N ASN A 359 -0.87 2.79 -16.01
CA ASN A 359 0.44 2.37 -15.51
C ASN A 359 0.59 2.59 -14.00
N ILE A 360 1.50 1.83 -13.39
CA ILE A 360 1.95 2.09 -12.03
C ILE A 360 3.42 2.47 -12.07
N VAL A 361 3.76 3.67 -11.57
CA VAL A 361 5.13 4.17 -11.51
C VAL A 361 5.52 4.43 -10.06
N ILE A 362 6.53 3.71 -9.58
CA ILE A 362 7.04 3.79 -8.21
C ILE A 362 8.49 4.25 -8.25
N THR A 363 8.75 5.42 -7.66
CA THR A 363 10.09 5.94 -7.41
C THR A 363 10.31 6.06 -5.92
N ALA A 364 11.12 5.18 -5.34
CA ALA A 364 11.48 5.23 -3.93
C ALA A 364 12.98 5.44 -3.76
N ARG A 365 13.43 6.36 -2.90
CA ARG A 365 14.87 6.58 -2.71
C ARG A 365 15.58 5.37 -2.10
N ASP A 366 14.93 4.73 -1.13
CA ASP A 366 15.58 3.79 -0.23
C ASP A 366 15.06 2.36 -0.44
N HIS A 367 13.77 2.11 -0.18
CA HIS A 367 13.21 0.75 -0.18
C HIS A 367 11.77 0.68 -0.69
N VAL A 368 11.44 -0.40 -1.41
CA VAL A 368 10.05 -0.80 -1.74
C VAL A 368 9.79 -2.19 -1.18
N PHE A 369 8.72 -2.34 -0.39
CA PHE A 369 8.27 -3.59 0.21
C PHE A 369 6.88 -3.97 -0.29
N PHE A 370 6.77 -5.14 -0.90
CA PHE A 370 5.50 -5.84 -1.08
C PHE A 370 5.50 -7.09 -0.19
N ARG A 371 4.56 -7.19 0.76
CA ARG A 371 4.60 -8.27 1.76
C ARG A 371 3.24 -8.86 2.11
N GLY A 372 3.17 -10.17 2.01
CA GLY A 372 2.09 -10.93 2.65
C GLY A 372 0.79 -10.95 1.85
N ILE A 373 -0.20 -11.55 2.48
CA ILE A 373 -1.58 -11.69 2.01
C ILE A 373 -2.52 -11.14 3.10
N SER A 374 -3.77 -10.87 2.77
CA SER A 374 -4.80 -10.50 3.74
C SER A 374 -4.98 -11.60 4.78
N THR A 375 -5.49 -11.23 5.95
CA THR A 375 -5.70 -12.14 7.08
C THR A 375 -6.62 -13.31 6.74
N ASP A 376 -7.59 -13.10 5.85
CA ASP A 376 -8.50 -14.12 5.33
C ASP A 376 -7.92 -14.94 4.15
N GLY A 377 -6.69 -14.66 3.73
CA GLY A 377 -6.00 -15.32 2.63
C GLY A 377 -6.51 -15.00 1.22
N ARG A 378 -7.53 -14.14 1.06
CA ARG A 378 -8.17 -13.87 -0.24
C ARG A 378 -7.37 -12.93 -1.13
N PHE A 379 -6.61 -12.01 -0.54
CA PHE A 379 -5.96 -10.93 -1.28
C PHE A 379 -4.46 -10.95 -1.06
N ARG A 380 -3.69 -11.16 -2.14
CA ARG A 380 -2.25 -10.90 -2.13
C ARG A 380 -1.98 -9.39 -2.13
N SER A 381 -0.96 -8.98 -1.39
CA SER A 381 -0.45 -7.61 -1.47
C SER A 381 0.32 -7.43 -2.77
N GLY A 382 0.22 -6.27 -3.41
CA GLY A 382 0.85 -6.13 -4.72
C GLY A 382 0.51 -4.88 -5.51
N ALA A 383 1.11 -4.81 -6.69
CA ALA A 383 0.78 -3.86 -7.74
C ALA A 383 0.17 -4.61 -8.94
N TYR A 384 -0.91 -4.06 -9.50
CA TYR A 384 -1.73 -4.70 -10.53
C TYR A 384 -2.06 -3.72 -11.65
N VAL A 385 -1.61 -4.04 -12.87
CA VAL A 385 -1.89 -3.31 -14.12
C VAL A 385 -2.48 -4.28 -15.15
N THR A 386 -3.49 -5.03 -14.70
CA THR A 386 -3.99 -6.22 -15.38
C THR A 386 -5.19 -5.95 -16.29
N VAL A 387 -5.41 -6.84 -17.26
CA VAL A 387 -6.62 -6.85 -18.11
C VAL A 387 -7.58 -7.94 -17.62
N GLY A 388 -8.80 -7.54 -17.29
CA GLY A 388 -9.87 -8.42 -16.81
C GLY A 388 -10.44 -9.34 -17.89
N ARG A 389 -11.20 -10.36 -17.46
CA ARG A 389 -11.90 -11.25 -18.39
C ARG A 389 -12.94 -10.46 -19.17
N ASN A 390 -13.05 -10.75 -20.47
CA ASN A 390 -13.96 -10.05 -21.39
C ASN A 390 -13.61 -8.56 -21.61
N SER A 391 -12.44 -8.09 -21.15
CA SER A 391 -11.90 -6.79 -21.52
C SER A 391 -11.13 -6.87 -22.84
N GLY A 392 -11.26 -5.82 -23.65
CA GLY A 392 -10.58 -5.66 -24.94
C GLY A 392 -9.29 -4.84 -24.90
N GLY A 393 -9.04 -4.12 -23.80
CA GLY A 393 -7.89 -3.22 -23.66
C GLY A 393 -6.56 -3.94 -23.45
N GLN A 394 -5.47 -3.25 -23.72
CA GLN A 394 -4.10 -3.70 -23.48
C GLN A 394 -3.72 -3.56 -21.99
N GLY A 395 -2.80 -4.40 -21.52
CA GLY A 395 -2.24 -4.30 -20.17
C GLY A 395 -1.33 -3.09 -19.99
N GLY A 396 -1.39 -2.46 -18.82
CA GLY A 396 -0.53 -1.32 -18.47
C GLY A 396 0.84 -1.76 -17.99
N ASN A 397 1.80 -0.83 -17.92
CA ASN A 397 3.16 -1.11 -17.46
C ASN A 397 3.34 -0.84 -15.96
N LEU A 398 4.27 -1.56 -15.34
CA LEU A 398 4.70 -1.35 -13.96
C LEU A 398 6.19 -1.01 -13.93
N ASP A 399 6.50 0.23 -13.56
CA ASP A 399 7.85 0.75 -13.44
C ASP A 399 8.23 0.92 -11.97
N ILE A 400 9.33 0.29 -11.53
CA ILE A 400 9.84 0.44 -10.17
C ILE A 400 11.31 0.86 -10.20
N THR A 401 11.59 2.05 -9.66
CA THR A 401 12.95 2.54 -9.42
C THR A 401 13.19 2.68 -7.91
N THR A 402 14.16 1.95 -7.37
CA THR A 402 14.44 2.00 -5.93
C THR A 402 15.87 1.64 -5.52
N GLY A 403 16.28 2.01 -4.31
CA GLY A 403 17.50 1.48 -3.70
C GLY A 403 17.43 -0.04 -3.59
N SER A 404 16.36 -0.59 -3.02
CA SER A 404 16.11 -2.04 -3.04
C SER A 404 14.63 -2.39 -3.06
N LEU A 405 14.33 -3.52 -3.72
CA LEU A 405 12.97 -4.07 -3.85
C LEU A 405 12.89 -5.42 -3.14
N SER A 406 11.87 -5.59 -2.29
CA SER A 406 11.57 -6.85 -1.64
C SER A 406 10.11 -7.27 -1.86
N ILE A 407 9.92 -8.46 -2.42
CA ILE A 407 8.60 -9.07 -2.66
C ILE A 407 8.55 -10.38 -1.90
N THR A 408 7.76 -10.43 -0.82
CA THR A 408 7.84 -11.53 0.14
C THR A 408 6.47 -12.08 0.56
N ASN A 409 6.48 -13.31 1.04
CA ASN A 409 5.34 -13.94 1.73
C ASN A 409 4.05 -13.98 0.90
N GLY A 410 4.13 -14.28 -0.40
CA GLY A 410 2.97 -14.42 -1.28
C GLY A 410 2.59 -13.17 -2.07
N ALA A 411 3.26 -12.04 -1.80
CA ALA A 411 3.03 -10.79 -2.53
C ALA A 411 3.36 -10.92 -4.03
N ILE A 412 2.73 -10.07 -4.84
CA ILE A 412 2.76 -10.19 -6.30
C ILE A 412 2.88 -8.84 -7.02
N LEU A 413 3.63 -8.81 -8.12
CA LEU A 413 3.57 -7.78 -9.14
C LEU A 413 2.96 -8.40 -10.41
N SER A 414 1.91 -7.80 -10.95
CA SER A 414 1.14 -8.40 -12.05
C SER A 414 0.79 -7.40 -13.14
N ALA A 415 1.22 -7.67 -14.36
CA ALA A 415 0.76 -7.02 -15.60
C ALA A 415 0.09 -8.04 -16.55
N SER A 416 -0.50 -9.09 -15.96
CA SER A 416 -1.16 -10.19 -16.68
C SER A 416 -2.42 -9.76 -17.43
N SER A 417 -2.74 -10.45 -18.52
CA SER A 417 -4.02 -10.31 -19.23
C SER A 417 -4.86 -11.59 -19.18
N SER A 418 -6.12 -11.44 -18.76
CA SER A 418 -7.15 -12.47 -18.86
C SER A 418 -8.22 -12.16 -19.90
N GLY A 419 -8.09 -11.02 -20.58
CA GLY A 419 -8.93 -10.56 -21.69
C GLY A 419 -8.31 -10.88 -23.04
N SER A 420 -8.76 -10.19 -24.08
CA SER A 420 -8.24 -10.37 -25.44
C SER A 420 -7.00 -9.51 -25.75
N GLY A 421 -6.71 -8.48 -24.96
CA GLY A 421 -5.52 -7.65 -25.12
C GLY A 421 -4.25 -8.30 -24.60
N ASP A 422 -3.09 -7.83 -25.06
CA ASP A 422 -1.77 -8.31 -24.64
C ASP A 422 -1.47 -7.99 -23.17
N GLY A 423 -0.55 -8.74 -22.56
CA GLY A 423 -0.04 -8.44 -21.22
C GLY A 423 0.84 -7.18 -21.22
N GLY A 424 0.85 -6.45 -20.12
CA GLY A 424 1.71 -5.28 -19.94
C GLY A 424 3.14 -5.65 -19.51
N ASN A 425 4.06 -4.68 -19.51
CA ASN A 425 5.46 -4.91 -19.14
C ASN A 425 5.74 -4.58 -17.67
N ILE A 426 6.79 -5.19 -17.10
CA ILE A 426 7.30 -4.86 -15.77
C ILE A 426 8.78 -4.53 -15.86
N ASP A 427 9.14 -3.29 -15.54
CA ASP A 427 10.51 -2.80 -15.58
C ASP A 427 10.99 -2.42 -14.17
N ILE A 428 12.06 -3.06 -13.71
CA ILE A 428 12.60 -2.92 -12.35
C ILE A 428 14.04 -2.44 -12.41
N THR A 429 14.29 -1.24 -11.89
CA THR A 429 15.63 -0.67 -11.71
C THR A 429 15.96 -0.56 -10.22
N ALA A 430 16.95 -1.32 -9.74
CA ALA A 430 17.33 -1.29 -8.33
C ALA A 430 18.81 -1.56 -8.04
N ARG A 431 19.29 -1.30 -6.81
CA ARG A 431 20.61 -1.83 -6.39
C ARG A 431 20.53 -3.32 -6.04
N SER A 432 19.43 -3.76 -5.44
CA SER A 432 19.21 -5.16 -5.11
C SER A 432 17.72 -5.53 -5.15
N VAL A 433 17.42 -6.75 -5.56
CA VAL A 433 16.07 -7.29 -5.60
C VAL A 433 16.03 -8.63 -4.87
N ARG A 434 15.05 -8.80 -3.97
CA ARG A 434 14.82 -10.06 -3.25
C ARG A 434 13.37 -10.51 -3.44
N LEU A 435 13.20 -11.68 -4.03
CA LEU A 435 11.94 -12.43 -4.02
C LEU A 435 12.05 -13.57 -3.01
N ASP A 436 11.00 -13.73 -2.21
CA ASP A 436 10.98 -14.74 -1.15
C ASP A 436 9.57 -15.24 -0.89
N ARG A 437 9.19 -16.37 -1.51
CA ARG A 437 7.78 -16.64 -1.82
C ARG A 437 7.13 -15.46 -2.57
N GLY A 438 7.87 -14.78 -3.44
CA GLY A 438 7.41 -13.61 -4.21
C GLY A 438 7.09 -13.96 -5.66
N PHE A 439 6.16 -13.23 -6.27
CA PHE A 439 5.67 -13.50 -7.63
C PHE A 439 5.75 -12.24 -8.49
N ILE A 440 6.28 -12.36 -9.71
CA ILE A 440 6.26 -11.31 -10.74
C ILE A 440 5.74 -11.97 -12.02
N THR A 441 4.68 -11.44 -12.61
CA THR A 441 4.04 -12.06 -13.77
C THR A 441 3.43 -11.08 -14.75
N THR A 442 3.58 -11.38 -16.03
CA THR A 442 2.92 -10.70 -17.17
C THR A 442 2.12 -11.67 -18.03
N ALA A 443 1.76 -12.82 -17.43
CA ALA A 443 1.17 -13.94 -18.15
C ALA A 443 -0.18 -13.62 -18.81
N THR A 444 -0.49 -14.33 -19.90
CA THR A 444 -1.73 -14.11 -20.68
C THR A 444 -2.48 -15.40 -20.95
N ASN A 445 -3.82 -15.31 -21.06
CA ASN A 445 -4.67 -16.48 -21.36
C ASN A 445 -4.79 -16.78 -22.86
N SER A 446 -4.81 -15.75 -23.71
CA SER A 446 -5.16 -15.87 -25.14
C SER A 446 -4.39 -14.94 -26.10
N SER A 447 -3.52 -14.09 -25.56
CA SER A 447 -2.79 -13.02 -26.26
C SER A 447 -1.28 -13.14 -26.00
N ASP A 448 -0.46 -12.23 -26.51
CA ASP A 448 0.98 -12.31 -26.31
C ASP A 448 1.38 -11.84 -24.90
N GLY A 449 2.34 -12.55 -24.30
CA GLY A 449 2.87 -12.26 -22.98
C GLY A 449 3.64 -10.94 -22.94
N GLY A 450 3.44 -10.14 -21.89
CA GLY A 450 4.24 -8.94 -21.67
C GLY A 450 5.68 -9.25 -21.27
N ASN A 451 6.59 -8.27 -21.35
CA ASN A 451 8.00 -8.47 -21.02
C ASN A 451 8.32 -8.11 -19.57
N ILE A 452 9.37 -8.71 -19.02
CA ILE A 452 9.93 -8.36 -17.71
C ILE A 452 11.40 -7.98 -17.86
N THR A 453 11.77 -6.78 -17.42
CA THR A 453 13.16 -6.30 -17.42
C THR A 453 13.64 -6.04 -15.99
N PHE A 454 14.83 -6.54 -15.67
CA PHE A 454 15.55 -6.21 -14.45
C PHE A 454 16.86 -5.50 -14.78
N ASN A 455 17.07 -4.31 -14.24
CA ASN A 455 18.35 -3.62 -14.18
C ASN A 455 18.78 -3.51 -12.70
N VAL A 456 19.57 -4.49 -12.25
CA VAL A 456 19.90 -4.68 -10.82
C VAL A 456 21.40 -4.61 -10.61
N ARG A 457 21.92 -3.47 -10.13
CA ARG A 457 23.38 -3.27 -10.01
C ARG A 457 24.10 -4.34 -9.19
N GLY A 458 23.48 -4.82 -8.12
CA GLY A 458 24.03 -5.83 -7.21
C GLY A 458 23.45 -7.21 -7.45
N VAL A 459 22.58 -7.67 -6.54
CA VAL A 459 22.07 -9.04 -6.50
C VAL A 459 20.58 -9.09 -6.80
N LEU A 460 20.18 -10.00 -7.68
CA LEU A 460 18.82 -10.53 -7.78
C LEU A 460 18.78 -11.91 -7.09
N SER A 461 18.03 -12.00 -5.99
CA SER A 461 17.89 -13.26 -5.24
C SER A 461 16.46 -13.78 -5.26
N LEU A 462 16.30 -15.07 -5.59
CA LEU A 462 15.04 -15.79 -5.54
C LEU A 462 15.11 -16.88 -4.46
N ARG A 463 14.12 -16.92 -3.57
CA ARG A 463 14.04 -17.86 -2.46
C ARG A 463 12.67 -18.52 -2.36
N ARG A 464 12.67 -19.79 -1.92
CA ARG A 464 11.49 -20.50 -1.42
C ARG A 464 10.28 -20.43 -2.36
N GLY A 465 10.42 -20.93 -3.59
CA GLY A 465 9.32 -21.00 -4.55
C GLY A 465 8.96 -19.67 -5.21
N SER A 466 9.93 -18.75 -5.30
CA SER A 466 9.73 -17.48 -5.98
C SER A 466 9.59 -17.66 -7.50
N PHE A 467 8.85 -16.77 -8.14
CA PHE A 467 8.43 -16.97 -9.52
C PHE A 467 8.50 -15.69 -10.35
N ILE A 468 9.13 -15.77 -11.51
CA ILE A 468 9.16 -14.74 -12.55
C ILE A 468 8.63 -15.37 -13.83
N SER A 469 7.56 -14.83 -14.41
CA SER A 469 6.92 -15.46 -15.56
C SER A 469 6.30 -14.49 -16.56
N THR A 470 6.53 -14.78 -17.82
CA THR A 470 5.91 -14.13 -18.99
C THR A 470 5.12 -15.14 -19.82
N GLU A 471 4.62 -16.20 -19.18
CA GLU A 471 3.99 -17.32 -19.87
C GLU A 471 2.68 -16.94 -20.58
N ALA A 472 2.47 -17.44 -21.79
CA ALA A 472 1.30 -17.08 -22.60
C ALA A 472 0.50 -18.29 -23.10
N GLY A 473 -0.80 -18.08 -23.19
CA GLY A 473 -1.75 -19.01 -23.78
C GLY A 473 -2.20 -20.13 -22.84
N THR A 474 -3.21 -20.85 -23.28
CA THR A 474 -3.84 -21.99 -22.59
C THR A 474 -4.03 -23.15 -23.56
N ALA A 475 -4.59 -24.26 -23.09
CA ALA A 475 -4.96 -25.37 -23.97
C ALA A 475 -6.02 -24.96 -25.01
N GLN A 476 -6.87 -24.00 -24.67
CA GLN A 476 -8.01 -23.56 -25.47
C GLN A 476 -7.72 -22.30 -26.29
N ALA A 477 -6.68 -21.54 -25.97
CA ALA A 477 -6.34 -20.28 -26.64
C ALA A 477 -4.83 -20.11 -26.83
N GLY A 478 -4.44 -19.50 -27.95
CA GLY A 478 -3.03 -19.27 -28.32
C GLY A 478 -2.35 -18.16 -27.51
N GLY A 479 -1.16 -17.76 -27.95
CA GLY A 479 -0.36 -16.69 -27.35
C GLY A 479 1.13 -17.03 -27.38
N ASN A 480 1.97 -16.06 -27.74
CA ASN A 480 3.43 -16.18 -27.68
C ASN A 480 3.94 -15.73 -26.31
N GLY A 481 4.92 -16.45 -25.75
CA GLY A 481 5.53 -16.10 -24.48
C GLY A 481 6.24 -14.75 -24.57
N GLY A 482 6.12 -13.92 -23.53
CA GLY A 482 6.86 -12.66 -23.46
C GLY A 482 8.34 -12.87 -23.15
N ASN A 483 9.15 -11.81 -23.25
CA ASN A 483 10.59 -11.90 -23.01
C ASN A 483 10.98 -11.52 -21.58
N ILE A 484 12.03 -12.15 -21.06
CA ILE A 484 12.63 -11.83 -19.77
C ILE A 484 14.06 -11.38 -20.01
N ARG A 485 14.40 -10.15 -19.60
CA ARG A 485 15.77 -9.64 -19.61
C ARG A 485 16.22 -9.35 -18.18
N ILE A 486 17.35 -9.93 -17.78
CA ILE A 486 17.95 -9.70 -16.46
C ILE A 486 19.38 -9.21 -16.65
N ASP A 487 19.62 -7.97 -16.24
CA ASP A 487 20.95 -7.39 -16.10
C ASP A 487 21.27 -7.28 -14.60
N THR A 488 22.21 -8.08 -14.10
CA THR A 488 22.60 -8.06 -12.68
C THR A 488 24.06 -8.38 -12.43
N SER A 489 24.63 -8.08 -11.26
CA SER A 489 25.97 -8.64 -10.93
C SER A 489 25.86 -10.13 -10.60
N PHE A 490 24.89 -10.50 -9.75
CA PHE A 490 24.70 -11.91 -9.38
C PHE A 490 23.22 -12.29 -9.34
N LEU A 491 22.91 -13.41 -9.99
CA LEU A 491 21.63 -14.09 -9.88
C LEU A 491 21.79 -15.31 -8.95
N VAL A 492 21.11 -15.29 -7.80
CA VAL A 492 21.38 -16.25 -6.71
C VAL A 492 20.11 -16.91 -6.17
N THR A 493 20.15 -18.24 -6.02
CA THR A 493 19.15 -19.03 -5.28
C THR A 493 19.82 -20.12 -4.41
N ALA A 494 19.07 -21.01 -3.74
CA ALA A 494 19.59 -22.28 -3.20
C ALA A 494 19.01 -23.47 -3.97
N PRO A 495 19.72 -24.61 -3.97
CA PRO A 495 19.21 -25.84 -4.56
C PRO A 495 17.83 -26.24 -3.99
N LEU A 496 17.03 -26.85 -4.86
CA LEU A 496 15.77 -27.51 -4.52
C LEU A 496 14.70 -26.61 -3.90
N GLU A 497 14.70 -25.32 -4.23
CA GLU A 497 13.70 -24.37 -3.75
C GLU A 497 12.61 -24.04 -4.79
N ASN A 498 12.61 -24.69 -5.96
CA ASN A 498 11.61 -24.51 -7.03
C ASN A 498 11.39 -23.02 -7.40
N ASN A 499 12.49 -22.27 -7.55
CA ASN A 499 12.45 -20.89 -8.02
C ASN A 499 12.60 -20.86 -9.54
N ASP A 500 11.61 -20.30 -10.23
CA ASP A 500 11.56 -20.40 -11.69
C ASP A 500 11.52 -19.05 -12.40
N ILE A 501 12.14 -19.02 -13.57
CA ILE A 501 12.14 -17.91 -14.55
C ILE A 501 11.62 -18.47 -15.88
N LEU A 502 10.35 -18.21 -16.18
CA LEU A 502 9.62 -18.88 -17.27
C LEU A 502 9.11 -17.90 -18.33
N ALA A 503 9.54 -18.10 -19.57
CA ALA A 503 9.05 -17.40 -20.76
C ALA A 503 8.38 -18.38 -21.75
N ASN A 504 7.60 -19.33 -21.24
CA ASN A 504 7.02 -20.38 -22.07
C ASN A 504 5.74 -19.91 -22.79
N ALA A 505 5.34 -20.64 -23.82
CA ALA A 505 4.01 -20.54 -24.41
C ALA A 505 3.32 -21.90 -24.40
N PHE A 506 1.98 -21.91 -24.28
CA PHE A 506 1.23 -23.16 -24.41
C PHE A 506 1.24 -23.66 -25.86
N ASN A 507 0.70 -22.84 -26.78
CA ASN A 507 0.57 -23.17 -28.21
C ASN A 507 1.47 -22.32 -29.12
N GLY A 508 1.75 -21.06 -28.74
CA GLY A 508 2.56 -20.15 -29.54
C GLY A 508 4.06 -20.39 -29.40
N ASN A 509 4.83 -19.40 -29.83
CA ASN A 509 6.28 -19.38 -29.67
C ASN A 509 6.65 -19.18 -28.20
N GLY A 510 7.60 -19.96 -27.68
CA GLY A 510 8.29 -19.58 -26.45
C GLY A 510 8.98 -18.23 -26.63
N GLY A 511 9.04 -17.44 -25.56
CA GLY A 511 9.70 -16.13 -25.56
C GLY A 511 11.23 -16.23 -25.50
N ASN A 512 11.91 -15.13 -25.21
CA ASN A 512 13.35 -15.12 -25.01
C ASN A 512 13.72 -14.78 -23.58
N VAL A 513 14.65 -15.53 -23.00
CA VAL A 513 15.25 -15.23 -21.70
C VAL A 513 16.71 -14.86 -21.91
N THR A 514 17.08 -13.62 -21.59
CA THR A 514 18.48 -13.14 -21.64
C THR A 514 18.92 -12.73 -20.24
N ILE A 515 20.01 -13.35 -19.76
CA ILE A 515 20.58 -13.04 -18.44
C ILE A 515 22.04 -12.62 -18.63
N ASN A 516 22.34 -11.37 -18.30
CA ASN A 516 23.70 -10.83 -18.23
C ASN A 516 24.08 -10.74 -16.75
N ALA A 517 25.04 -11.56 -16.32
CA ALA A 517 25.49 -11.59 -14.94
C ALA A 517 26.97 -11.95 -14.80
N GLN A 518 27.62 -11.52 -13.71
CA GLN A 518 28.96 -12.01 -13.37
C GLN A 518 28.92 -13.46 -12.89
N GLY A 519 27.83 -13.86 -12.24
CA GLY A 519 27.60 -15.24 -11.81
C GLY A 519 26.11 -15.57 -11.70
N ILE A 520 25.77 -16.80 -12.10
CA ILE A 520 24.44 -17.38 -11.99
C ILE A 520 24.59 -18.66 -11.16
N TYR A 521 23.91 -18.74 -10.02
CA TYR A 521 24.09 -19.84 -9.07
C TYR A 521 22.79 -20.61 -8.86
N TRP A 522 22.89 -21.94 -8.94
CA TRP A 522 21.83 -22.90 -8.60
C TRP A 522 20.57 -22.86 -9.47
N PHE A 523 20.68 -22.39 -10.71
CA PHE A 523 19.66 -22.52 -11.76
C PHE A 523 20.02 -23.63 -12.74
N THR A 524 18.99 -24.28 -13.27
CA THR A 524 19.13 -25.27 -14.35
C THR A 524 18.36 -24.80 -15.58
N LEU A 525 19.01 -24.85 -16.74
CA LEU A 525 18.32 -24.62 -18.01
C LEU A 525 17.43 -25.84 -18.32
N ARG A 526 16.18 -25.58 -18.70
CA ARG A 526 15.23 -26.63 -19.10
C ARG A 526 14.79 -26.44 -20.53
N SER A 527 15.23 -27.37 -21.38
CA SER A 527 14.64 -27.54 -22.71
C SER A 527 13.33 -28.32 -22.63
N ARG A 528 12.56 -28.30 -23.73
CA ARG A 528 11.34 -29.09 -23.82
C ARG A 528 11.63 -30.60 -23.68
N ASP A 529 12.70 -31.08 -24.30
CA ASP A 529 13.08 -32.49 -24.26
C ASP A 529 13.53 -32.92 -22.86
N ASP A 530 14.19 -32.02 -22.12
CA ASP A 530 14.49 -32.26 -20.70
C ASP A 530 13.21 -32.47 -19.90
N LEU A 531 12.19 -31.63 -20.10
CA LEU A 531 10.91 -31.76 -19.39
C LEU A 531 10.18 -33.05 -19.78
N VAL A 532 10.16 -33.44 -21.05
CA VAL A 532 9.55 -34.71 -21.49
C VAL A 532 10.23 -35.89 -20.79
N ARG A 533 11.57 -35.91 -20.76
CA ARG A 533 12.34 -36.97 -20.12
C ARG A 533 12.14 -36.99 -18.60
N LEU A 534 12.19 -35.84 -17.94
CA LEU A 534 12.13 -35.74 -16.48
C LEU A 534 10.71 -35.94 -15.92
N LEU A 535 9.68 -35.48 -16.64
CA LEU A 535 8.28 -35.60 -16.24
C LEU A 535 7.62 -36.87 -16.79
N GLY A 536 8.28 -37.59 -17.71
CA GLY A 536 7.78 -38.83 -18.29
C GLY A 536 6.50 -38.66 -19.11
N THR A 537 6.27 -37.49 -19.70
CA THR A 537 5.03 -37.15 -20.40
C THR A 537 5.28 -36.20 -21.56
N THR A 538 4.48 -36.33 -22.61
CA THR A 538 4.43 -35.41 -23.75
C THR A 538 3.20 -34.51 -23.73
N ASP A 539 2.33 -34.68 -22.73
CA ASP A 539 1.12 -33.88 -22.55
C ASP A 539 1.49 -32.40 -22.27
N PRO A 540 1.13 -31.45 -23.15
CA PRO A 540 1.47 -30.03 -23.01
C PRO A 540 0.95 -29.39 -21.71
N VAL A 541 -0.15 -29.89 -21.15
CA VAL A 541 -0.69 -29.40 -19.87
C VAL A 541 0.26 -29.76 -18.73
N GLN A 542 0.91 -30.92 -18.85
CA GLN A 542 1.78 -31.49 -17.83
C GLN A 542 3.25 -31.08 -17.98
N LEU A 543 3.66 -30.57 -19.15
CA LEU A 543 5.00 -30.05 -19.43
C LEU A 543 5.22 -28.67 -18.78
N ASN A 544 5.31 -28.66 -17.46
CA ASN A 544 5.50 -27.46 -16.65
C ASN A 544 6.72 -27.62 -15.73
N PRO A 545 7.78 -26.78 -15.87
CA PRO A 545 8.97 -26.82 -15.01
C PRO A 545 8.66 -26.74 -13.52
N ARG A 546 7.57 -26.05 -13.14
CA ARG A 546 7.13 -25.92 -11.73
C ARG A 546 6.83 -27.25 -11.03
N ARG A 547 6.70 -28.35 -11.78
CA ARG A 547 6.50 -29.72 -11.25
C ARG A 547 7.81 -30.38 -10.83
N LEU A 548 8.96 -29.81 -11.19
CA LEU A 548 10.28 -30.25 -10.76
C LEU A 548 10.65 -29.59 -9.42
N PRO A 549 11.53 -30.20 -8.62
CA PRO A 549 12.02 -29.57 -7.40
C PRO A 549 13.13 -28.53 -7.66
N THR A 550 13.72 -28.54 -8.85
CA THR A 550 14.86 -27.68 -9.22
C THR A 550 14.45 -26.23 -9.46
N ASN A 551 15.42 -25.32 -9.49
CA ASN A 551 15.18 -23.94 -9.91
C ASN A 551 15.42 -23.86 -11.41
N ASP A 552 14.40 -23.54 -12.19
CA ASP A 552 14.43 -23.73 -13.63
C ASP A 552 14.35 -22.41 -14.42
N ILE A 553 15.09 -22.36 -15.53
CA ILE A 553 14.97 -21.30 -16.55
C ILE A 553 14.52 -21.96 -17.85
N SER A 554 13.41 -21.48 -18.41
CA SER A 554 12.78 -22.10 -19.60
C SER A 554 12.09 -21.06 -20.48
N ALA A 555 12.08 -21.32 -21.78
CA ALA A 555 11.42 -20.50 -22.79
C ALA A 555 10.86 -21.38 -23.93
N ILE A 556 10.05 -22.38 -23.59
CA ILE A 556 9.61 -23.42 -24.53
C ILE A 556 8.21 -23.17 -25.08
N SER A 557 7.88 -23.81 -26.20
CA SER A 557 6.48 -24.05 -26.56
C SER A 557 6.08 -25.44 -26.07
N ARG A 558 5.06 -25.51 -25.21
CA ARG A 558 4.63 -26.77 -24.60
C ARG A 558 4.06 -27.72 -25.65
N ASN A 559 3.26 -27.22 -26.57
CA ASN A 559 2.58 -28.02 -27.59
C ASN A 559 3.42 -28.29 -28.84
N ASN A 560 4.24 -27.33 -29.30
CA ASN A 560 4.98 -27.48 -30.56
C ASN A 560 6.51 -27.35 -30.37
N PRO A 561 7.28 -28.45 -30.44
CA PRO A 561 8.74 -28.43 -30.28
C PRO A 561 9.49 -27.51 -31.26
N SER A 562 8.91 -27.19 -32.42
CA SER A 562 9.53 -26.30 -33.41
C SER A 562 9.41 -24.81 -33.07
N LEU A 563 8.59 -24.46 -32.08
CA LEU A 563 8.31 -23.09 -31.66
C LEU A 563 8.96 -22.75 -30.31
N ASN A 564 10.01 -23.47 -29.93
CA ASN A 564 10.77 -23.13 -28.73
C ASN A 564 11.48 -21.78 -28.90
N GLY A 565 11.47 -20.98 -27.84
CA GLY A 565 12.23 -19.75 -27.75
C GLY A 565 13.68 -19.99 -27.32
N ILE A 566 14.37 -18.90 -26.97
CA ILE A 566 15.82 -18.93 -26.75
C ILE A 566 16.14 -18.53 -25.31
N VAL A 567 17.05 -19.28 -24.68
CA VAL A 567 17.66 -18.89 -23.39
C VAL A 567 19.14 -18.60 -23.61
N THR A 568 19.55 -17.36 -23.32
CA THR A 568 20.93 -16.88 -23.46
C THR A 568 21.46 -16.45 -22.10
N LEU A 569 22.57 -17.07 -21.66
CA LEU A 569 23.28 -16.71 -20.43
C LEU A 569 24.64 -16.12 -20.78
N ASN A 570 24.84 -14.86 -20.45
CA ASN A 570 26.09 -14.15 -20.67
C ASN A 570 26.80 -13.94 -19.33
N THR A 571 27.82 -14.76 -19.09
CA THR A 571 28.76 -14.62 -17.96
C THR A 571 30.17 -14.34 -18.49
N PRO A 572 31.02 -13.57 -17.77
CA PRO A 572 32.41 -13.39 -18.17
C PRO A 572 33.08 -14.75 -18.34
N ASP A 573 33.81 -14.94 -19.45
CA ASP A 573 34.66 -16.11 -19.63
C ASP A 573 35.74 -16.09 -18.55
N VAL A 574 35.53 -16.86 -17.49
CA VAL A 574 36.59 -17.14 -16.52
C VAL A 574 37.52 -18.14 -17.21
N ASP A 575 38.61 -17.66 -17.77
CA ASP A 575 39.75 -18.50 -18.18
C ASP A 575 40.62 -18.76 -16.94
N PRO A 576 40.49 -19.92 -16.27
CA PRO A 576 41.28 -20.24 -15.09
C PRO A 576 42.79 -20.29 -15.36
N ASN A 577 43.24 -20.28 -16.63
CA ASN A 577 44.66 -20.31 -16.97
C ASN A 577 45.31 -18.92 -16.94
N ARG A 578 44.54 -17.82 -16.89
CA ARG A 578 45.11 -16.45 -16.85
C ARG A 578 45.79 -16.09 -15.53
N GLY A 579 45.67 -16.92 -14.49
CA GLY A 579 46.37 -16.78 -13.21
C GLY A 579 47.57 -17.71 -13.01
N LEU A 580 47.84 -18.62 -13.96
CA LEU A 580 49.01 -19.51 -13.88
C LEU A 580 50.21 -18.77 -14.47
N VAL A 581 50.92 -18.00 -13.63
CA VAL A 581 52.31 -17.62 -13.96
C VAL A 581 53.11 -18.93 -14.02
N PRO A 582 53.65 -19.36 -15.17
CA PRO A 582 54.53 -20.51 -15.20
C PRO A 582 55.74 -20.17 -14.32
N LEU A 583 55.92 -20.95 -13.24
CA LEU A 583 57.15 -20.87 -12.46
C LEU A 583 58.33 -21.08 -13.43
N PRO A 584 59.34 -20.20 -13.45
CA PRO A 584 60.48 -20.37 -14.31
C PRO A 584 61.14 -21.73 -14.05
N VAL A 585 61.09 -22.63 -15.02
CA VAL A 585 61.73 -23.95 -14.96
C VAL A 585 63.23 -23.91 -15.31
N THR A 586 63.88 -22.78 -15.09
CA THR A 586 65.34 -22.78 -14.93
C THR A 586 65.63 -23.27 -13.51
N LEU A 587 65.84 -24.58 -13.35
CA LEU A 587 66.58 -25.08 -12.19
C LEU A 587 67.94 -24.37 -12.20
N ILE A 588 68.15 -23.48 -11.24
CA ILE A 588 69.48 -22.97 -10.94
C ILE A 588 70.25 -24.14 -10.36
N ASP A 589 71.25 -24.63 -11.09
CA ASP A 589 72.19 -25.64 -10.61
C ASP A 589 73.05 -25.04 -9.46
N PRO A 590 72.86 -25.47 -8.19
CA PRO A 590 73.59 -24.91 -7.05
C PRO A 590 75.07 -25.32 -7.03
N SER A 591 75.49 -26.27 -7.89
CA SER A 591 76.86 -26.78 -7.91
C SER A 591 77.89 -25.78 -8.45
N GLN A 592 77.43 -24.71 -9.12
CA GLN A 592 78.27 -23.66 -9.70
C GLN A 592 78.29 -22.35 -8.88
N GLN A 593 77.58 -22.27 -7.76
CA GLN A 593 77.53 -21.05 -6.91
C GLN A 593 78.30 -21.16 -5.59
N ILE A 594 79.04 -22.25 -5.36
CA ILE A 594 79.93 -22.38 -4.21
C ILE A 594 81.35 -21.94 -4.60
N ASP A 595 81.69 -20.70 -4.26
CA ASP A 595 83.06 -20.18 -4.32
C ASP A 595 83.95 -20.98 -3.37
N ARG A 596 84.98 -21.63 -3.93
CA ARG A 596 86.00 -22.40 -3.21
C ARG A 596 87.02 -21.46 -2.56
N ARG A 597 86.60 -20.74 -1.54
CA ARG A 597 87.51 -20.03 -0.62
C ARG A 597 87.18 -20.39 0.82
N CYS A 598 87.80 -21.46 1.31
CA CYS A 598 88.48 -21.54 2.61
C CYS A 598 88.78 -22.99 3.02
N GLN A 599 90.06 -23.30 3.08
CA GLN A 599 90.71 -24.28 3.98
C GLN A 599 91.96 -23.57 4.52
N PRO A 600 92.60 -23.97 5.64
CA PRO A 600 92.11 -24.65 6.85
C PRO A 600 92.69 -23.97 8.15
N GLY A 601 92.28 -24.41 9.34
CA GLY A 601 93.21 -24.48 10.48
C GLY A 601 92.94 -23.62 11.73
N SER A 602 93.02 -24.32 12.87
CA SER A 602 93.16 -23.87 14.26
C SER A 602 91.92 -23.39 15.02
N ALA A 603 91.80 -23.94 16.23
CA ALA A 603 90.70 -23.83 17.14
C ALA A 603 90.70 -22.50 17.90
N GLN A 604 89.57 -21.78 17.88
CA GLN A 604 88.92 -21.13 19.04
C GLN A 604 87.99 -20.01 18.56
N SER A 605 86.73 -20.36 18.27
CA SER A 605 85.56 -19.59 18.73
C SER A 605 84.30 -20.38 18.39
N ARG A 606 83.64 -20.89 19.42
CA ARG A 606 82.37 -21.62 19.34
C ARG A 606 81.25 -20.66 18.91
N GLY A 607 80.59 -20.96 17.80
CA GLY A 607 79.19 -20.58 17.59
C GLY A 607 78.37 -21.87 17.53
N SER A 608 77.52 -22.12 18.53
CA SER A 608 76.58 -23.25 18.52
C SER A 608 75.18 -22.75 18.19
N PHE A 609 74.56 -23.35 17.19
CA PHE A 609 73.14 -23.21 16.90
C PHE A 609 72.41 -24.42 17.48
N VAL A 610 71.49 -24.17 18.41
CA VAL A 610 70.67 -25.21 19.05
C VAL A 610 69.27 -25.15 18.46
N LEU A 611 68.83 -26.24 17.82
CA LEU A 611 67.42 -26.44 17.47
C LEU A 611 66.69 -27.06 18.66
N THR A 612 65.84 -26.29 19.34
CA THR A 612 64.86 -26.84 20.28
C THR A 612 63.56 -27.12 19.53
N GLY A 613 63.46 -28.30 18.93
CA GLY A 613 62.22 -28.76 18.30
C GLY A 613 61.14 -29.06 19.36
N ARG A 614 59.90 -28.64 19.11
CA ARG A 614 58.72 -29.28 19.71
C ARG A 614 58.39 -30.47 18.80
N GLY A 615 58.64 -31.68 19.31
CA GLY A 615 58.61 -32.92 18.54
C GLY A 615 57.30 -33.20 17.81
N GLY A 616 57.39 -34.03 16.76
CA GLY A 616 56.23 -34.55 16.02
C GLY A 616 56.46 -34.77 14.52
N VAL A 617 57.61 -34.37 13.97
CA VAL A 617 57.89 -34.57 12.54
C VAL A 617 59.32 -35.06 12.36
N ALA A 618 59.50 -36.10 11.55
CA ALA A 618 60.82 -36.64 11.22
C ALA A 618 61.68 -35.59 10.52
N SER A 619 62.97 -35.55 10.85
CA SER A 619 63.94 -34.59 10.34
C SER A 619 64.33 -34.80 8.87
N SER A 620 63.88 -35.87 8.22
CA SER A 620 64.10 -36.15 6.81
C SER A 620 62.95 -36.97 6.20
N PRO A 621 62.56 -36.77 4.93
CA PRO A 621 61.45 -37.46 4.27
C PRO A 621 61.65 -38.98 4.05
N THR A 622 62.84 -39.51 4.30
CA THR A 622 63.18 -40.93 4.11
C THR A 622 63.35 -41.69 5.41
N ASP A 623 63.25 -41.02 6.56
CA ASP A 623 63.35 -41.69 7.86
C ASP A 623 62.01 -42.33 8.23
N PRO A 624 62.00 -43.59 8.71
CA PRO A 624 60.77 -44.23 9.17
C PRO A 624 60.21 -43.49 10.39
N LEU A 625 58.90 -43.28 10.42
CA LEU A 625 58.20 -42.74 11.58
C LEU A 625 58.38 -43.72 12.75
N GLN A 626 59.25 -43.36 13.70
CA GLN A 626 59.43 -44.13 14.93
C GLN A 626 58.37 -43.69 15.94
N SER A 627 57.30 -44.48 16.07
CA SER A 627 56.44 -44.47 17.25
C SER A 627 56.96 -45.53 18.21
N GLU A 628 57.60 -45.13 19.30
CA GLU A 628 57.65 -45.96 20.50
C GLU A 628 56.75 -45.33 21.56
N GLU A 629 55.63 -46.01 21.79
CA GLU A 629 54.66 -45.77 22.85
C GLU A 629 55.19 -46.26 24.20
N GLY A 630 55.06 -45.42 25.23
CA GLY A 630 55.16 -45.78 26.63
C GLY A 630 53.86 -45.46 27.35
N LEU A 631 52.99 -46.47 27.38
CA LEU A 631 51.65 -46.62 27.94
C LEU A 631 51.27 -45.78 29.18
N ALA A 632 50.04 -45.26 29.17
CA ALA A 632 49.12 -45.36 30.31
C ALA A 632 47.76 -45.87 29.82
N GLU A 633 47.28 -46.92 30.48
CA GLU A 633 46.12 -47.76 30.15
C GLU A 633 44.75 -47.08 30.29
N TRP A 634 43.81 -47.71 29.58
CA TRP A 634 42.44 -47.34 29.26
C TRP A 634 41.43 -47.57 30.39
N ILE A 635 40.39 -46.74 30.45
CA ILE A 635 39.02 -47.17 30.80
C ILE A 635 38.03 -46.62 29.76
N LEU A 636 37.24 -47.56 29.26
CA LEU A 636 36.28 -47.58 28.15
C LEU A 636 35.12 -46.57 28.26
N VAL A 637 34.50 -46.23 27.11
CA VAL A 637 33.24 -46.83 26.63
C VAL A 637 33.07 -46.47 25.14
N GLU A 638 32.98 -47.48 24.28
CA GLU A 638 32.52 -47.35 22.90
C GLU A 638 31.18 -48.08 22.68
N GLU A 639 30.38 -47.44 21.83
CA GLU A 639 29.47 -47.98 20.82
C GLU A 639 28.30 -48.93 21.17
N GLY A 640 27.12 -48.55 20.65
CA GLY A 640 26.61 -49.29 19.49
C GLY A 640 25.20 -49.88 19.55
N LYS A 641 24.38 -49.42 18.60
CA LYS A 641 23.42 -50.18 17.75
C LYS A 641 21.94 -50.34 18.14
N THR A 642 21.13 -49.77 17.24
CA THR A 642 19.89 -50.24 16.56
C THR A 642 18.60 -50.54 17.33
N GLU A 643 17.55 -49.89 16.84
CA GLU A 643 16.29 -50.45 16.35
C GLU A 643 15.76 -51.74 16.99
N GLU A 644 14.55 -51.58 17.54
CA GLU A 644 13.43 -52.50 17.44
C GLU A 644 13.68 -53.96 17.81
N GLU A 645 13.21 -54.33 19.01
CA GLU A 645 12.01 -55.16 19.13
C GLU A 645 11.63 -55.25 20.61
N ARG A 646 10.52 -54.60 20.97
CA ARG A 646 9.19 -55.23 21.08
C ARG A 646 8.97 -55.88 22.44
N GLN A 647 7.96 -55.30 23.07
CA GLN A 647 6.96 -55.94 23.93
C GLN A 647 7.26 -55.99 25.43
N LYS A 648 6.42 -55.19 26.11
CA LYS A 648 5.72 -55.50 27.38
C LYS A 648 6.63 -55.38 28.61
N ARG A 649 6.37 -54.50 29.57
CA ARG A 649 5.10 -54.03 30.15
C ARG A 649 5.41 -52.85 31.11
N GLU A 650 4.63 -51.77 31.09
CA GLU A 650 3.68 -51.35 32.18
C GLU A 650 4.40 -51.16 33.54
N GLU A 651 4.51 -50.00 34.22
CA GLU A 651 3.63 -48.85 34.49
C GLU A 651 4.48 -47.73 35.14
N GLY A 652 4.05 -46.45 35.10
CA GLY A 652 4.54 -45.43 36.06
C GLY A 652 4.83 -44.04 35.49
N ARG A 653 3.77 -43.24 35.36
CA ARG A 653 3.65 -41.85 34.89
C ARG A 653 4.36 -40.83 35.82
N GLU A 654 5.14 -39.88 35.30
CA GLU A 654 4.98 -38.41 35.46
C GLU A 654 6.18 -37.61 34.90
N THR A 655 5.85 -36.46 34.30
CA THR A 655 6.67 -35.62 33.40
C THR A 655 7.19 -34.36 34.11
N SER A 656 8.45 -33.96 33.84
CA SER A 656 8.91 -32.59 34.10
C SER A 656 9.13 -31.85 32.77
N ARG A 657 8.47 -30.70 32.64
CA ARG A 657 8.31 -29.89 31.41
C ARG A 657 9.46 -28.90 31.24
N SER A 658 9.92 -28.80 29.99
CA SER A 658 10.67 -27.68 29.39
C SER A 658 9.89 -26.36 29.52
N ALA A 659 10.58 -25.27 29.86
CA ALA A 659 10.01 -23.93 29.99
C ALA A 659 9.70 -23.32 28.60
N SER A 660 8.42 -23.07 28.36
CA SER A 660 7.86 -22.37 27.20
C SER A 660 8.09 -20.85 27.30
N PRO A 661 8.04 -20.07 26.19
CA PRO A 661 8.09 -18.61 26.25
C PRO A 661 6.94 -18.07 27.10
N ALA A 662 7.21 -17.08 27.96
CA ALA A 662 6.20 -16.49 28.84
C ALA A 662 5.04 -15.92 28.00
N GLU A 663 3.83 -16.36 28.33
CA GLU A 663 2.58 -15.92 27.72
C GLU A 663 2.34 -14.44 28.08
N ILE A 664 2.09 -13.60 27.07
CA ILE A 664 1.78 -12.17 27.29
C ILE A 664 0.34 -12.10 27.79
N THR A 665 0.14 -11.77 29.06
CA THR A 665 -1.17 -11.61 29.69
C THR A 665 -1.53 -10.13 29.82
N GLU A 666 -2.78 -9.77 29.50
CA GLU A 666 -3.28 -8.39 29.64
C GLU A 666 -3.33 -7.94 31.11
N ALA A 667 -2.99 -6.68 31.36
CA ALA A 667 -3.14 -6.09 32.68
C ALA A 667 -4.62 -5.84 32.97
N THR A 668 -5.16 -6.49 34.00
CA THR A 668 -6.57 -6.37 34.41
C THR A 668 -6.76 -5.43 35.59
N HIS A 669 -5.68 -5.04 36.27
CA HIS A 669 -5.70 -4.20 37.47
C HIS A 669 -4.58 -3.17 37.43
N TRP A 670 -4.73 -2.11 38.22
CA TRP A 670 -3.66 -1.16 38.53
C TRP A 670 -3.50 -1.07 40.04
N ILE A 671 -2.25 -0.97 40.49
CA ILE A 671 -1.88 -0.78 41.90
C ILE A 671 -1.13 0.54 42.04
N GLN A 672 -1.28 1.18 43.19
CA GLN A 672 -0.50 2.37 43.53
C GLN A 672 0.56 1.98 44.57
N GLU A 673 1.83 2.21 44.26
CA GLU A 673 2.93 1.98 45.19
C GLU A 673 3.03 3.09 46.24
N ALA A 674 3.83 2.84 47.29
CA ALA A 674 3.93 3.75 48.44
C ALA A 674 4.47 5.16 48.09
N ASP A 675 5.12 5.30 46.93
CA ASP A 675 5.62 6.58 46.40
C ASP A 675 4.61 7.30 45.49
N GLY A 676 3.41 6.74 45.30
CA GLY A 676 2.34 7.28 44.47
C GLY A 676 2.36 6.82 43.01
N THR A 677 3.34 6.01 42.60
CA THR A 677 3.45 5.47 41.23
C THR A 677 2.37 4.44 40.95
N ILE A 678 1.73 4.52 39.78
CA ILE A 678 0.72 3.54 39.35
C ILE A 678 1.37 2.48 38.46
N VAL A 679 1.19 1.20 38.82
CA VAL A 679 1.72 0.03 38.10
C VAL A 679 0.56 -0.84 37.61
N LEU A 680 0.58 -1.23 36.34
CA LEU A 680 -0.42 -2.12 35.73
C LEU A 680 0.00 -3.58 35.95
N VAL A 681 -0.88 -4.39 36.53
CA VAL A 681 -0.60 -5.80 36.87
C VAL A 681 -1.68 -6.73 36.34
N ALA A 682 -1.29 -7.94 35.94
CA ALA A 682 -2.23 -8.96 35.46
C ALA A 682 -3.05 -9.60 36.60
N HIS A 683 -2.53 -9.56 37.83
CA HIS A 683 -3.19 -10.09 39.03
C HIS A 683 -2.86 -9.23 40.26
N SER A 684 -3.85 -8.95 41.09
CA SER A 684 -3.66 -8.21 42.34
C SER A 684 -2.87 -9.06 43.37
N PRO A 685 -1.77 -8.55 43.94
CA PRO A 685 -1.08 -9.27 45.02
C PRO A 685 -1.96 -9.35 46.27
N THR A 686 -1.90 -10.47 46.98
CA THR A 686 -2.65 -10.69 48.22
C THR A 686 -2.12 -9.73 49.29
N ALA A 687 -2.89 -8.69 49.61
CA ALA A 687 -2.51 -7.72 50.63
C ALA A 687 -2.35 -8.43 51.99
N THR A 688 -1.16 -8.35 52.58
CA THR A 688 -0.95 -8.78 53.96
C THR A 688 -1.41 -7.63 54.85
N PRO A 689 -2.47 -7.80 55.67
CA PRO A 689 -3.00 -6.69 56.44
C PRO A 689 -1.98 -6.27 57.50
N ILE A 690 -1.59 -4.99 57.46
CA ILE A 690 -0.88 -4.34 58.55
C ILE A 690 -1.87 -4.23 59.71
N TYR A 691 -1.54 -4.87 60.82
CA TYR A 691 -2.25 -4.67 62.09
C TYR A 691 -2.08 -3.21 62.54
N ALA A 692 -3.05 -2.37 62.19
CA ALA A 692 -3.25 -1.06 62.78
C ALA A 692 -4.33 -1.16 63.85
N TRP A 693 -3.89 -1.04 65.08
CA TRP A 693 -4.66 -0.97 66.30
C TRP A 693 -5.32 0.40 66.27
N TRP A 694 -6.59 0.46 65.88
CA TRP A 694 -7.63 1.37 66.39
C TRP A 694 -8.98 1.01 65.76
N ASN A 695 -9.90 0.58 66.62
CA ASN A 695 -11.31 0.38 66.31
C ASN A 695 -12.03 1.73 66.37
N VAL A 696 -12.61 2.16 65.26
CA VAL A 696 -13.77 3.06 65.27
C VAL A 696 -14.86 2.39 64.45
N GLY A 697 -15.79 1.76 65.15
CA GLY A 697 -17.04 1.28 64.56
C GLY A 697 -18.03 2.43 64.42
N CYS A 698 -18.78 2.45 63.31
CA CYS A 698 -20.23 2.37 63.35
C CYS A 698 -20.83 2.23 61.94
N GLN A 699 -21.85 1.39 61.88
CA GLN A 699 -22.64 0.94 60.73
C GLN A 699 -23.41 2.08 60.05
N ALA A 700 -23.67 1.92 58.75
CA ALA A 700 -24.82 2.51 58.09
C ALA A 700 -25.69 1.38 57.53
N ASP A 701 -26.96 1.47 57.87
CA ASP A 701 -28.03 0.49 57.78
C ASP A 701 -28.56 0.34 56.35
N GLU A 702 -28.90 -0.89 55.96
CA GLU A 702 -29.67 -1.20 54.76
C GLU A 702 -31.16 -1.09 55.08
N SER A 703 -31.89 -0.18 54.43
CA SER A 703 -33.31 -0.40 54.16
C SER A 703 -33.84 0.45 52.98
N LYS A 704 -34.36 -0.29 51.99
CA LYS A 704 -35.16 0.05 50.80
C LYS A 704 -36.40 0.95 51.07
N PRO A 705 -37.11 1.47 50.04
CA PRO A 705 -37.15 1.06 48.62
C PRO A 705 -36.71 2.09 47.58
#